data_AF-A0AAV1LBD1-F1
#
_entry.id   AF-A0AAV1LBD1-F1
#
_cell.length_a   1.000
_cell.length_b   1.000
_cell.length_c   1.000
_cell.angle_alpha   90.00
_cell.angle_beta   90.00
_cell.angle_gamma   90.00
#
_symmetry.space_group_name_H-M   'P 1'
#
loop_
_entity.id
_entity.type
_entity.pdbx_description
1 polymer ?
#
loop_
_entity_poly.entity_id
_entity_poly.type
_entity_poly.pdbx_seq_one_letter_code
_entity_poly.pdbx_strand_id
1 'polypeptide(L)'
;MEEVFAKLNKQNKSVVICGDFNINLLEASSINIKFRSLFKSYGLFNLFIEPTRISQSSATCIDNIFTNVKPLHKCIIQKLSSDHCGQVVSLPYVHKKQVDEKVVSVPVNARRLEKFRSNIVKKLPSLSYQNDPNILYGTLFKLICNEFNNTFTSKTFSLNSRKSFNEWATVGVHKSRHRLYDLYHERSYNHSVEFREYVKKYSKIFKRVCSIAKSLHLSNKIKTASNKIKMTWSIINSETGKINSRNSNYQLSVNNKLTVSDQDVAMVFEKYFTDIPILTTKSLNSSPAVAESLLKHNVNVCTKNFTFHKVTSKDIVKYFKTIDVKKTADLWGISVKVIASIIDTIAPHLAIIFNTSIESGVFPDLMKHSKVIPLFKSGSTLDPANFRPISVLPTLSKIFEKIVLDQMLNFFNINNLLHKNQFGFTRGRSTTDAGVELIKYIFNAWENSQDALGIFCDLSKAFDCVHHETLIRKLQHYGVRSDALKLIISYLSKRTQKVVINNMSSSGSMVQMGVPQGSILGPFLFLVYINDLPYIVGDNHDIVLFADDTSLIFKLSRQLLKYDEVNNAISKLVNWFDVNNLHLNGTKTKCMKFVTPNVKQLNTNLILNGEKLSLVDTTIFLGITLDAKLQWSPHISKLASRLSSAAYAVKKIRSLTSVETARLVYFSYFHSIMSYGILLWGHAADTEIIFVLQKRAIRAIYDLKPKESLRQKFKEINILTLASQYIYENLMYVHKNKSIFIKISDIHSVNTRNRHKLVVPVTRLHRVSNSFLGRCIRFYNKIPENIQSLACSKFKNFIKLSLYKKGYYNIKEFMDDNNPWK
;
A
#
# COMPACT_ATOMS: atom_id res chain seq x y z
N MET A 1 -6.86 -16.00 30.38
CA MET A 1 -7.02 -16.06 28.91
C MET A 1 -5.71 -16.23 28.13
N GLU A 2 -4.70 -15.35 28.25
CA GLU A 2 -3.48 -15.44 27.43
C GLU A 2 -2.76 -16.80 27.50
N GLU A 3 -2.61 -17.38 28.70
CA GLU A 3 -1.99 -18.69 28.89
C GLU A 3 -2.77 -19.82 28.22
N VAL A 4 -4.10 -19.77 28.31
CA VAL A 4 -5.00 -20.74 27.66
C VAL A 4 -4.84 -20.65 26.14
N PHE A 5 -4.87 -19.45 25.58
CA PHE A 5 -4.68 -19.26 24.14
C PHE A 5 -3.27 -19.68 23.67
N ALA A 6 -2.25 -19.50 24.52
CA ALA A 6 -0.91 -19.98 24.23
C ALA A 6 -0.83 -21.51 24.17
N LYS A 7 -1.62 -22.22 25.00
CA LYS A 7 -1.75 -23.69 24.94
C LYS A 7 -2.53 -24.15 23.71
N LEU A 8 -3.69 -23.54 23.42
CA LEU A 8 -4.56 -23.92 22.29
C LEU A 8 -3.88 -23.75 20.93
N ASN A 9 -3.14 -22.65 20.74
CA ASN A 9 -2.49 -22.34 19.46
C ASN A 9 -1.33 -23.33 19.12
N LYS A 10 -0.70 -23.96 20.12
CA LYS A 10 0.36 -24.97 19.87
C LYS A 10 -0.14 -26.22 19.16
N GLN A 11 -1.45 -26.47 19.15
CA GLN A 11 -2.03 -27.73 18.64
C GLN A 11 -2.56 -27.64 17.20
N ASN A 12 -2.49 -26.47 16.54
CA ASN A 12 -2.98 -26.24 15.18
C ASN A 12 -4.41 -26.77 14.93
N LYS A 13 -5.27 -26.69 15.96
CA LYS A 13 -6.66 -27.18 15.94
C LYS A 13 -7.62 -26.09 15.44
N SER A 14 -8.75 -26.52 14.90
CA SER A 14 -9.95 -25.68 14.80
C SER A 14 -10.43 -25.35 16.21
N VAL A 15 -10.55 -24.06 16.52
CA VAL A 15 -10.94 -23.57 17.84
C VAL A 15 -12.17 -22.71 17.68
N VAL A 16 -13.21 -23.03 18.44
CA VAL A 16 -14.41 -22.22 18.63
C VAL A 16 -14.48 -21.90 20.11
N ILE A 17 -14.59 -20.61 20.44
CA ILE A 17 -14.80 -20.12 21.79
C ILE A 17 -16.12 -19.36 21.78
N CYS A 18 -17.11 -19.90 22.48
CA CYS A 18 -18.39 -19.26 22.72
C CYS A 18 -18.52 -18.92 24.20
N GLY A 19 -19.24 -17.85 24.51
CA GLY A 19 -19.58 -17.51 25.89
C GLY A 19 -20.10 -16.09 26.03
N ASP A 20 -20.70 -15.83 27.18
CA ASP A 20 -21.01 -14.49 27.66
C ASP A 20 -19.76 -13.92 28.34
N PHE A 21 -19.19 -12.86 27.74
CA PHE A 21 -17.99 -12.22 28.26
C PHE A 21 -18.28 -10.98 29.09
N ASN A 22 -19.56 -10.60 29.26
CA ASN A 22 -19.98 -9.36 29.94
C ASN A 22 -19.27 -8.11 29.40
N ILE A 23 -18.89 -8.11 28.12
CA ILE A 23 -18.26 -6.98 27.44
C ILE A 23 -19.11 -6.68 26.21
N ASN A 24 -19.80 -5.53 26.23
CA ASN A 24 -20.60 -5.09 25.09
C ASN A 24 -19.69 -4.74 23.90
N LEU A 25 -19.67 -5.58 22.88
CA LEU A 25 -18.80 -5.41 21.72
C LEU A 25 -19.27 -4.31 20.74
N LEU A 26 -20.46 -3.75 20.94
CA LEU A 26 -20.98 -2.61 20.18
C LEU A 26 -20.38 -1.28 20.66
N GLU A 27 -19.94 -1.21 21.92
CA GLU A 27 -19.37 0.01 22.49
C GLU A 27 -17.89 0.21 22.10
N ALA A 28 -17.54 1.44 21.74
CA ALA A 28 -16.17 1.82 21.44
C ALA A 28 -15.36 2.11 22.72
N SER A 29 -15.03 1.08 23.51
CA SER A 29 -14.23 1.21 24.73
C SER A 29 -12.79 0.69 24.58
N SER A 30 -11.87 1.22 25.39
CA SER A 30 -10.47 0.73 25.45
C SER A 30 -10.39 -0.74 25.86
N ILE A 31 -11.32 -1.19 26.71
CA ILE A 31 -11.47 -2.58 27.13
C ILE A 31 -11.85 -3.46 25.93
N ASN A 32 -12.84 -3.06 25.12
CA ASN A 32 -13.25 -3.78 23.92
C ASN A 32 -12.09 -3.90 22.92
N ILE A 33 -11.35 -2.82 22.67
CA ILE A 33 -10.17 -2.84 21.79
C ILE A 33 -9.12 -3.83 22.30
N LYS A 34 -8.79 -3.80 23.60
CA LYS A 34 -7.83 -4.73 24.23
C LYS A 34 -8.32 -6.18 24.11
N PHE A 35 -9.60 -6.42 24.38
CA PHE A 35 -10.24 -7.73 24.32
C PHE A 35 -10.21 -8.33 22.91
N ARG A 36 -10.73 -7.60 21.90
CA ARG A 36 -10.70 -8.02 20.50
C ARG A 36 -9.29 -8.22 19.97
N SER A 37 -8.37 -7.30 20.31
CA SER A 37 -6.96 -7.40 19.91
C SER A 37 -6.26 -8.61 20.51
N LEU A 38 -6.63 -9.00 21.73
CA LEU A 38 -6.15 -10.24 22.35
C LEU A 38 -6.53 -11.46 21.51
N PHE A 39 -7.83 -11.71 21.29
CA PHE A 39 -8.29 -12.88 20.50
C PHE A 39 -7.69 -12.89 19.09
N LYS A 40 -7.71 -11.74 18.41
CA LYS A 40 -7.19 -11.60 17.05
C LYS A 40 -5.69 -11.89 16.95
N SER A 41 -4.92 -11.56 17.99
CA SER A 41 -3.47 -11.87 18.05
C SER A 41 -3.16 -13.37 18.19
N TYR A 42 -4.17 -14.20 18.50
CA TYR A 42 -4.09 -15.65 18.49
C TYR A 42 -4.81 -16.29 17.29
N GLY A 43 -5.23 -15.48 16.32
CA GLY A 43 -5.91 -15.95 15.10
C GLY A 43 -7.40 -16.19 15.26
N LEU A 44 -7.97 -15.81 16.40
CA LEU A 44 -9.39 -15.95 16.69
C LEU A 44 -10.10 -14.63 16.31
N PHE A 45 -11.04 -14.70 15.38
CA PHE A 45 -11.85 -13.57 14.96
C PHE A 45 -13.27 -13.72 15.47
N ASN A 46 -13.86 -12.59 15.83
CA ASN A 46 -15.26 -12.52 16.23
C ASN A 46 -16.16 -12.75 15.00
N LEU A 47 -17.19 -13.58 15.15
CA LEU A 47 -18.16 -13.84 14.09
C LEU A 47 -19.28 -12.81 14.03
N PHE A 48 -19.74 -12.29 15.16
CA PHE A 48 -20.92 -11.43 15.24
C PHE A 48 -20.58 -10.04 15.77
N ILE A 49 -21.09 -9.00 15.13
CA ILE A 49 -20.98 -7.60 15.57
C ILE A 49 -22.37 -6.96 15.62
N GLU A 50 -23.40 -7.78 15.52
CA GLU A 50 -24.80 -7.40 15.63
C GLU A 50 -25.27 -7.61 17.09
N PRO A 51 -26.33 -6.93 17.56
CA PRO A 51 -26.87 -7.14 18.91
C PRO A 51 -27.26 -8.60 19.16
N THR A 52 -26.85 -9.12 20.32
CA THR A 52 -27.11 -10.50 20.76
C THR A 52 -28.04 -10.54 21.96
N ARG A 53 -28.27 -9.40 22.61
CA ARG A 53 -29.27 -9.19 23.64
C ARG A 53 -30.02 -7.90 23.33
N ILE A 54 -31.34 -7.97 23.19
CA ILE A 54 -32.21 -6.85 22.85
C ILE A 54 -33.30 -6.77 23.92
N SER A 55 -33.27 -5.72 24.73
CA SER A 55 -34.35 -5.37 25.64
C SER A 55 -35.19 -4.24 25.06
N GLN A 56 -36.28 -3.86 25.74
CA GLN A 56 -37.12 -2.72 25.34
C GLN A 56 -36.34 -1.39 25.27
N SER A 57 -35.24 -1.26 26.02
CA SER A 57 -34.49 -0.01 26.19
C SER A 57 -33.02 -0.07 25.71
N SER A 58 -32.50 -1.25 25.35
CA SER A 58 -31.08 -1.40 24.99
C SER A 58 -30.82 -2.57 24.03
N ALA A 59 -29.78 -2.45 23.21
CA ALA A 59 -29.27 -3.53 22.37
C ALA A 59 -27.77 -3.70 22.62
N THR A 60 -27.34 -4.89 23.06
CA THR A 60 -25.94 -5.17 23.43
C THR A 60 -25.42 -6.44 22.76
N CYS A 61 -24.10 -6.54 22.58
CA CYS A 61 -23.43 -7.72 22.01
C CYS A 61 -22.46 -8.31 23.04
N ILE A 62 -22.98 -9.16 23.93
CA ILE A 62 -22.25 -9.75 25.07
C ILE A 62 -21.96 -11.24 24.88
N ASP A 63 -22.82 -11.94 24.13
CA ASP A 63 -22.67 -13.32 23.73
C ASP A 63 -21.82 -13.39 22.47
N ASN A 64 -20.60 -13.92 22.58
CA ASN A 64 -19.64 -13.83 21.47
C ASN A 64 -19.09 -15.18 21.06
N ILE A 65 -19.04 -15.41 19.75
CA ILE A 65 -18.37 -16.56 19.14
C ILE A 65 -17.09 -16.10 18.45
N PHE A 66 -15.96 -16.54 18.97
CA PHE A 66 -14.63 -16.35 18.39
C PHE A 66 -14.10 -17.66 17.80
N THR A 67 -13.62 -17.62 16.56
CA THR A 67 -13.10 -18.83 15.90
C THR A 67 -11.90 -18.52 15.02
N ASN A 68 -11.08 -19.53 14.71
CA ASN A 68 -10.06 -19.48 13.67
C ASN A 68 -10.49 -20.15 12.36
N VAL A 69 -11.75 -20.60 12.26
CA VAL A 69 -12.33 -21.27 11.09
C VAL A 69 -13.32 -20.34 10.40
N LYS A 70 -13.21 -20.15 9.08
CA LYS A 70 -14.18 -19.35 8.33
C LYS A 70 -15.51 -20.12 8.27
N PRO A 71 -16.62 -19.53 8.76
CA PRO A 71 -17.91 -20.20 8.69
C PRO A 71 -18.43 -20.26 7.24
N LEU A 72 -19.20 -21.30 6.93
CA LEU A 72 -19.98 -21.41 5.70
C LEU A 72 -21.20 -20.49 5.75
N HIS A 73 -21.87 -20.48 6.91
CA HIS A 73 -23.05 -19.68 7.16
C HIS A 73 -23.04 -19.20 8.61
N LYS A 74 -23.55 -17.99 8.86
CA LYS A 74 -23.81 -17.48 10.20
C LYS A 74 -25.14 -16.71 10.20
N CYS A 75 -25.95 -16.86 11.22
CA CYS A 75 -27.15 -16.03 11.41
C CYS A 75 -27.47 -15.85 12.91
N ILE A 76 -28.24 -14.79 13.18
CA ILE A 76 -28.81 -14.52 14.51
C ILE A 76 -30.30 -14.83 14.44
N ILE A 77 -30.79 -15.54 15.45
CA ILE A 77 -32.18 -15.91 15.62
C ILE A 77 -32.77 -15.00 16.69
N GLN A 78 -33.60 -14.04 16.27
CA GLN A 78 -34.21 -13.05 17.17
C GLN A 78 -35.53 -13.53 17.80
N LYS A 79 -36.18 -14.55 17.23
CA LYS A 79 -37.47 -15.08 17.70
C LYS A 79 -37.27 -16.15 18.78
N LEU A 80 -36.76 -15.74 19.94
CA LEU A 80 -36.69 -16.59 21.14
C LEU A 80 -37.59 -15.99 22.23
N SER A 81 -38.02 -16.81 23.19
CA SER A 81 -38.76 -16.38 24.39
C SER A 81 -37.89 -15.63 25.42
N SER A 82 -36.71 -15.17 25.02
CA SER A 82 -35.68 -14.54 25.86
C SER A 82 -35.27 -13.19 25.25
N ASP A 83 -34.76 -12.29 26.09
CA ASP A 83 -34.09 -11.05 25.66
C ASP A 83 -32.75 -11.32 24.97
N HIS A 84 -32.22 -12.54 25.03
CA HIS A 84 -31.07 -13.00 24.25
C HIS A 84 -31.49 -13.60 22.91
N CYS A 85 -30.73 -13.28 21.86
CA CYS A 85 -30.85 -13.83 20.53
C CYS A 85 -29.97 -15.08 20.37
N GLY A 86 -30.48 -16.10 19.68
CA GLY A 86 -29.72 -17.30 19.35
C GLY A 86 -28.68 -17.04 18.26
N GLN A 87 -27.56 -17.75 18.29
CA GLN A 87 -26.51 -17.65 17.26
C GLN A 87 -26.30 -19.02 16.61
N VAL A 88 -26.39 -19.07 15.28
CA VAL A 88 -26.12 -20.27 14.49
C VAL A 88 -24.92 -20.05 13.61
N VAL A 89 -23.97 -20.99 13.66
CA VAL A 89 -22.75 -20.97 12.86
C VAL A 89 -22.53 -22.35 12.24
N SER A 90 -22.52 -22.41 10.91
CA SER A 90 -22.17 -23.63 10.17
C SER A 90 -20.69 -23.59 9.81
N LEU A 91 -19.93 -24.59 10.25
CA LEU A 91 -18.49 -24.69 9.97
C LEU A 91 -18.23 -25.70 8.84
N PRO A 92 -17.25 -25.42 7.96
CA PRO A 92 -16.91 -26.33 6.88
C PRO A 92 -16.33 -27.65 7.40
N TYR A 93 -16.93 -28.77 6.99
CA TYR A 93 -16.35 -30.09 7.09
C TYR A 93 -15.55 -30.38 5.80
N VAL A 94 -14.22 -30.50 5.92
CA VAL A 94 -13.34 -30.64 4.76
C VAL A 94 -13.26 -32.11 4.32
N HIS A 95 -14.09 -32.51 3.35
CA HIS A 95 -13.75 -33.61 2.45
C HIS A 95 -13.09 -33.02 1.20
N LYS A 96 -11.78 -33.22 1.03
CA LYS A 96 -11.08 -32.79 -0.19
C LYS A 96 -11.54 -33.67 -1.36
N LYS A 97 -12.49 -33.21 -2.19
CA LYS A 97 -12.64 -33.76 -3.54
C LYS A 97 -11.45 -33.30 -4.38
N GLN A 98 -10.72 -34.26 -4.93
CA GLN A 98 -9.61 -34.04 -5.85
C GLN A 98 -10.18 -33.70 -7.23
N VAL A 99 -9.69 -32.61 -7.81
CA VAL A 99 -9.91 -32.29 -9.23
C VAL A 99 -8.51 -32.21 -9.85
N ASP A 100 -8.28 -32.98 -10.91
CA ASP A 100 -7.04 -32.90 -11.68
C ASP A 100 -7.07 -31.64 -12.55
N GLU A 101 -6.22 -30.66 -12.23
CA GLU A 101 -6.08 -29.43 -13.01
C GLU A 101 -4.98 -29.59 -14.07
N LYS A 102 -5.30 -29.21 -15.31
CA LYS A 102 -4.31 -29.04 -16.39
C LYS A 102 -3.83 -27.59 -16.40
N VAL A 103 -2.51 -27.38 -16.31
CA VAL A 103 -1.90 -26.05 -16.36
C VAL A 103 -1.03 -25.93 -17.60
N VAL A 104 -1.30 -24.93 -18.43
CA VAL A 104 -0.42 -24.54 -19.54
C VAL A 104 0.65 -23.60 -19.02
N SER A 105 1.92 -23.91 -19.26
CA SER A 105 3.05 -23.07 -18.87
C SER A 105 4.07 -22.96 -20.00
N VAL A 106 4.67 -21.79 -20.14
CA VAL A 106 5.83 -21.55 -21.00
C VAL A 106 7.09 -21.57 -20.12
N PRO A 107 7.89 -22.66 -20.10
CA PRO A 107 9.02 -22.75 -19.20
C PRO A 107 10.19 -21.89 -19.70
N VAL A 108 10.55 -20.88 -18.91
CA VAL A 108 11.70 -19.98 -19.13
C VAL A 108 12.89 -20.43 -18.26
N ASN A 109 13.77 -21.26 -18.83
CA ASN A 109 14.99 -21.76 -18.18
C ASN A 109 16.27 -21.16 -18.81
N ALA A 110 17.42 -21.33 -18.14
CA ALA A 110 18.71 -20.73 -18.55
C ALA A 110 19.13 -21.17 -19.97
N ARG A 111 19.10 -22.48 -20.26
CA ARG A 111 19.45 -23.03 -21.58
C ARG A 111 18.61 -22.42 -22.72
N ARG A 112 17.31 -22.25 -22.50
CA ARG A 112 16.42 -21.61 -23.50
C ARG A 112 16.72 -20.12 -23.66
N LEU A 113 17.05 -19.42 -22.59
CA LEU A 113 17.46 -18.01 -22.66
C LEU A 113 18.78 -17.84 -23.42
N GLU A 114 19.75 -18.72 -23.23
CA GLU A 114 21.01 -18.72 -23.99
C GLU A 114 20.77 -18.99 -25.47
N LYS A 115 19.94 -20.00 -25.80
CA LYS A 115 19.55 -20.29 -27.18
C LYS A 115 18.86 -19.07 -27.83
N PHE A 116 17.91 -18.47 -27.12
CA PHE A 116 17.20 -17.27 -27.57
C PHE A 116 18.17 -16.13 -27.84
N ARG A 117 19.09 -15.84 -26.90
CA ARG A 117 20.12 -14.80 -27.06
C ARG A 117 21.01 -15.06 -28.27
N SER A 118 21.54 -16.28 -28.42
CA SER A 118 22.38 -16.65 -29.57
C SER A 118 21.67 -16.42 -30.91
N ASN A 119 20.39 -16.80 -30.99
CA ASN A 119 19.62 -16.61 -32.22
C ASN A 119 19.38 -15.13 -32.52
N ILE A 120 19.06 -14.33 -31.50
CA ILE A 120 18.89 -12.88 -31.66
C ILE A 120 20.18 -12.22 -32.14
N VAL A 121 21.33 -12.53 -31.52
CA VAL A 121 22.64 -11.99 -31.93
C VAL A 121 22.94 -12.30 -33.41
N LYS A 122 22.65 -13.53 -33.87
CA LYS A 122 22.91 -13.95 -35.25
C LYS A 122 21.99 -13.31 -36.29
N LYS A 123 20.75 -12.99 -35.91
CA LYS A 123 19.69 -12.54 -36.83
C LYS A 123 19.35 -11.06 -36.69
N LEU A 124 20.14 -10.33 -35.92
CA LEU A 124 19.86 -8.95 -35.57
C LEU A 124 19.87 -8.08 -36.84
N PRO A 125 18.84 -7.26 -37.09
CA PRO A 125 18.74 -6.51 -38.33
C PRO A 125 19.80 -5.41 -38.38
N SER A 126 20.37 -5.17 -39.57
CA SER A 126 21.03 -3.89 -39.87
C SER A 126 19.94 -2.82 -39.99
N LEU A 127 19.79 -1.98 -38.97
CA LEU A 127 18.88 -0.84 -39.05
C LEU A 127 19.54 0.25 -39.89
N SER A 128 18.96 0.54 -41.05
CA SER A 128 19.28 1.75 -41.80
C SER A 128 18.64 2.96 -41.11
N TYR A 129 19.11 4.17 -41.44
CA TYR A 129 18.47 5.44 -41.05
C TYR A 129 17.14 5.66 -41.79
N GLN A 130 16.24 4.67 -41.80
CA GLN A 130 14.86 4.89 -42.19
C GLN A 130 14.19 5.79 -41.14
N ASN A 131 13.54 6.86 -41.58
CA ASN A 131 13.01 7.91 -40.71
C ASN A 131 11.72 7.53 -39.94
N ASP A 132 11.17 6.31 -40.09
CA ASP A 132 9.94 5.90 -39.39
C ASP A 132 10.21 4.97 -38.20
N PRO A 133 10.01 5.43 -36.95
CA PRO A 133 10.16 4.61 -35.75
C PRO A 133 9.26 3.37 -35.70
N ASN A 134 8.10 3.38 -36.37
CA ASN A 134 7.20 2.22 -36.40
C ASN A 134 7.80 1.06 -37.20
N ILE A 135 8.45 1.36 -38.33
CA ILE A 135 9.10 0.35 -39.17
C ILE A 135 10.34 -0.19 -38.45
N LEU A 136 11.18 0.71 -37.90
CA LEU A 136 12.38 0.32 -37.15
C LEU A 136 12.04 -0.57 -35.95
N TYR A 137 11.11 -0.13 -35.09
CA TYR A 137 10.69 -0.91 -33.94
C TYR A 137 9.96 -2.19 -34.35
N GLY A 138 9.08 -2.11 -35.36
CA GLY A 138 8.33 -3.26 -35.86
C GLY A 138 9.25 -4.37 -36.38
N THR A 139 10.34 -4.01 -37.04
CA THR A 139 11.34 -4.97 -37.55
C THR A 139 12.04 -5.70 -36.41
N LEU A 140 12.57 -4.94 -35.43
CA LEU A 140 13.21 -5.52 -34.25
C LEU A 140 12.23 -6.36 -33.42
N PHE A 141 11.01 -5.86 -33.23
CA PHE A 141 9.98 -6.51 -32.43
C PHE A 141 9.50 -7.83 -33.05
N LYS A 142 9.28 -7.87 -34.38
CA LYS A 142 8.94 -9.10 -35.10
C LYS A 142 10.02 -10.17 -34.94
N LEU A 143 11.30 -9.80 -35.06
CA LEU A 143 12.41 -10.72 -34.81
C LEU A 143 12.33 -11.30 -33.38
N ILE A 144 12.16 -10.45 -32.38
CA ILE A 144 12.06 -10.86 -30.97
C ILE A 144 10.89 -11.83 -30.77
N CYS A 145 9.71 -11.53 -31.29
CA CYS A 145 8.52 -12.38 -31.17
C CYS A 145 8.69 -13.73 -31.89
N ASN A 146 9.23 -13.73 -33.10
CA ASN A 146 9.44 -14.96 -33.86
C ASN A 146 10.42 -15.89 -33.13
N GLU A 147 11.56 -15.36 -32.69
CA GLU A 147 12.53 -16.16 -31.94
C GLU A 147 12.00 -16.60 -30.56
N PHE A 148 11.14 -15.78 -29.94
CA PHE A 148 10.49 -16.14 -28.69
C PHE A 148 9.56 -17.35 -28.88
N ASN A 149 8.67 -17.30 -29.88
CA ASN A 149 7.72 -18.38 -30.17
C ASN A 149 8.45 -19.67 -30.58
N ASN A 150 9.55 -19.56 -31.33
CA ASN A 150 10.38 -20.70 -31.73
C ASN A 150 11.13 -21.35 -30.55
N THR A 151 11.55 -20.55 -29.56
CA THR A 151 12.39 -21.03 -28.45
C THR A 151 11.58 -21.46 -27.23
N PHE A 152 10.45 -20.78 -26.97
CA PHE A 152 9.65 -20.92 -25.76
C PHE A 152 8.26 -21.51 -26.07
N THR A 153 8.24 -22.77 -26.49
CA THR A 153 6.99 -23.50 -26.73
C THR A 153 6.23 -23.78 -25.43
N SER A 154 4.90 -23.57 -25.48
CA SER A 154 3.95 -23.89 -24.41
C SER A 154 3.93 -25.40 -24.14
N LYS A 155 3.86 -25.77 -22.86
CA LYS A 155 3.67 -27.15 -22.42
C LYS A 155 2.47 -27.23 -21.48
N THR A 156 1.59 -28.18 -21.74
CA THR A 156 0.47 -28.51 -20.84
C THR A 156 0.94 -29.57 -19.86
N PHE A 157 0.81 -29.28 -18.57
CA PHE A 157 1.13 -30.21 -17.49
C PHE A 157 -0.16 -30.62 -16.79
N SER A 158 -0.37 -31.93 -16.62
CA SER A 158 -1.37 -32.44 -15.67
C SER A 158 -0.76 -32.38 -14.27
N LEU A 159 -1.41 -31.67 -13.34
CA LEU A 159 -1.02 -31.73 -11.94
C LEU A 159 -1.52 -33.05 -11.34
N ASN A 160 -0.81 -34.15 -11.60
CA ASN A 160 -1.14 -35.45 -11.01
C ASN A 160 -1.01 -35.37 -9.48
N SER A 161 -2.11 -35.60 -8.77
CA SER A 161 -2.20 -35.63 -7.30
C SER A 161 -1.49 -36.83 -6.63
N ARG A 162 -0.56 -37.51 -7.32
CA ARG A 162 0.14 -38.69 -6.78
C ARG A 162 0.96 -38.29 -5.56
N LYS A 163 0.58 -38.86 -4.40
CA LYS A 163 1.22 -38.79 -3.08
C LYS A 163 2.31 -37.72 -3.03
N SER A 164 1.90 -36.48 -2.74
CA SER A 164 2.82 -35.44 -2.31
C SER A 164 3.63 -35.99 -1.14
N PHE A 165 4.82 -36.55 -1.42
CA PHE A 165 5.85 -36.64 -0.41
C PHE A 165 5.99 -35.23 0.11
N ASN A 166 5.75 -35.07 1.40
CA ASN A 166 5.92 -33.79 2.06
C ASN A 166 7.32 -33.30 1.73
N GLU A 167 7.48 -32.21 0.96
CA GLU A 167 8.78 -31.73 0.45
C GLU A 167 9.83 -31.51 1.56
N TRP A 168 9.37 -31.41 2.81
CA TRP A 168 10.20 -31.25 4.00
C TRP A 168 10.66 -32.56 4.65
N ALA A 169 10.07 -33.71 4.31
CA ALA A 169 10.36 -35.00 4.93
C ALA A 169 11.59 -35.63 4.29
N THR A 170 12.69 -35.67 5.05
CA THR A 170 13.93 -36.32 4.61
C THR A 170 13.83 -37.84 4.73
N VAL A 171 14.77 -38.58 4.13
CA VAL A 171 14.91 -40.04 4.29
C VAL A 171 14.94 -40.43 5.78
N GLY A 172 15.61 -39.63 6.62
CA GLY A 172 15.64 -39.82 8.06
C GLY A 172 14.26 -39.71 8.73
N VAL A 173 13.45 -38.71 8.34
CA VAL A 173 12.06 -38.58 8.84
C VAL A 173 11.23 -39.81 8.48
N HIS A 174 11.39 -40.33 7.26
CA HIS A 174 10.68 -41.53 6.83
C HIS A 174 11.10 -42.77 7.64
N LYS A 175 12.40 -43.00 7.82
CA LYS A 175 12.93 -44.09 8.65
C LYS A 175 12.42 -43.99 10.09
N SER A 176 12.47 -42.81 10.71
CA SER A 176 11.99 -42.62 12.07
C SER A 176 10.47 -42.83 12.21
N ARG A 177 9.69 -42.52 11.17
CA ARG A 177 8.25 -42.79 11.12
C ARG A 177 7.94 -44.28 11.04
N HIS A 178 8.65 -45.02 10.20
CA HIS A 178 8.51 -46.48 10.11
C HIS A 178 8.77 -47.13 11.47
N ARG A 179 9.89 -46.78 12.11
CA ARG A 179 10.17 -47.27 13.47
C ARG A 179 9.08 -46.92 14.48
N LEU A 180 8.44 -45.75 14.38
CA LEU A 180 7.31 -45.40 15.26
C LEU A 180 6.09 -46.31 15.01
N TYR A 181 5.81 -46.68 13.76
CA TYR A 181 4.75 -47.63 13.44
C TYR A 181 5.07 -49.02 13.99
N ASP A 182 6.31 -49.49 13.83
CA ASP A 182 6.76 -50.77 14.39
C ASP A 182 6.57 -50.78 15.92
N LEU A 183 6.96 -49.69 16.60
CA LEU A 183 6.77 -49.54 18.04
C LEU A 183 5.30 -49.47 18.48
N TYR A 184 4.42 -48.90 17.67
CA TYR A 184 2.97 -48.93 17.94
C TYR A 184 2.36 -50.31 17.71
N HIS A 185 2.89 -51.06 16.75
CA HIS A 185 2.51 -52.46 16.52
C HIS A 185 2.98 -53.34 17.68
N GLU A 186 4.24 -53.20 18.12
CA GLU A 186 4.81 -53.87 19.30
C GLU A 186 4.03 -53.60 20.60
N ARG A 187 3.43 -52.41 20.71
CA ARG A 187 2.58 -52.03 21.86
C ARG A 187 1.29 -52.87 21.96
N SER A 188 0.85 -53.52 20.89
CA SER A 188 -0.34 -54.37 20.93
C SER A 188 -0.14 -55.64 21.76
N TYR A 189 1.11 -56.07 21.95
CA TYR A 189 1.47 -57.26 22.74
C TYR A 189 2.42 -56.97 23.92
N ASN A 190 3.20 -55.88 23.92
CA ASN A 190 4.06 -55.49 25.04
C ASN A 190 3.38 -54.44 25.97
N HIS A 191 3.00 -54.88 27.17
CA HIS A 191 2.25 -54.09 28.14
C HIS A 191 3.08 -53.48 29.28
N SER A 192 4.42 -53.67 29.27
CA SER A 192 5.31 -53.16 30.31
C SER A 192 5.27 -51.63 30.43
N VAL A 193 5.49 -51.13 31.64
CA VAL A 193 5.50 -49.70 31.92
C VAL A 193 6.70 -49.04 31.24
N GLU A 194 7.89 -49.65 31.28
CA GLU A 194 9.09 -49.10 30.64
C GLU A 194 8.93 -48.99 29.12
N PHE A 195 8.32 -49.99 28.47
CA PHE A 195 8.09 -49.95 27.02
C PHE A 195 7.11 -48.84 26.64
N ARG A 196 6.03 -48.66 27.40
CA ARG A 196 5.08 -47.54 27.17
C ARG A 196 5.76 -46.19 27.32
N GLU A 197 6.65 -46.02 28.30
CA GLU A 197 7.45 -44.80 28.46
C GLU A 197 8.42 -44.58 27.30
N TYR A 198 9.09 -45.65 26.85
CA TYR A 198 9.96 -45.62 25.68
C TYR A 198 9.22 -45.17 24.42
N VAL A 199 8.05 -45.76 24.11
CA VAL A 199 7.23 -45.36 22.96
C VAL A 199 6.76 -43.90 23.07
N LYS A 200 6.37 -43.44 24.27
CA LYS A 200 6.04 -42.02 24.52
C LYS A 200 7.24 -41.10 24.24
N LYS A 201 8.44 -41.47 24.73
CA LYS A 201 9.70 -40.73 24.52
C LYS A 201 10.06 -40.69 23.03
N TYR A 202 9.99 -41.82 22.34
CA TYR A 202 10.27 -41.92 20.91
C TYR A 202 9.27 -41.10 20.07
N SER A 203 7.96 -41.18 20.37
CA SER A 203 6.92 -40.34 19.74
C SER A 203 7.20 -38.84 19.91
N LYS A 204 7.67 -38.42 21.10
CA LYS A 204 8.07 -37.04 21.37
C LYS A 204 9.30 -36.61 20.56
N ILE A 205 10.31 -37.49 20.44
CA ILE A 205 11.50 -37.27 19.61
C ILE A 205 11.10 -37.17 18.13
N PHE A 206 10.29 -38.10 17.62
CA PHE A 206 9.82 -38.10 16.25
C PHE A 206 9.05 -36.82 15.89
N LYS A 207 8.15 -36.35 16.77
CA LYS A 207 7.46 -35.07 16.61
C LYS A 207 8.45 -33.89 16.53
N ARG A 208 9.52 -33.91 17.33
CA ARG A 208 10.58 -32.89 17.31
C ARG A 208 11.38 -32.94 16.00
N VAL A 209 11.74 -34.13 15.52
CA VAL A 209 12.43 -34.33 14.23
C VAL A 209 11.59 -33.79 13.07
N CYS A 210 10.30 -34.12 13.02
CA CYS A 210 9.37 -33.58 12.03
C CYS A 210 9.30 -32.04 12.07
N SER A 211 9.23 -31.46 13.27
CA SER A 211 9.19 -30.01 13.45
C SER A 211 10.49 -29.33 12.97
N ILE A 212 11.65 -29.90 13.29
CA ILE A 212 12.96 -29.38 12.85
C ILE A 212 13.09 -29.49 11.32
N ALA A 213 12.75 -30.63 10.73
CA ALA A 213 12.82 -30.85 9.29
C ALA A 213 11.90 -29.87 8.53
N LYS A 214 10.65 -29.71 9.00
CA LYS A 214 9.72 -28.71 8.44
C LYS A 214 10.27 -27.29 8.55
N SER A 215 10.86 -26.95 9.70
CA SER A 215 11.44 -25.63 9.95
C SER A 215 12.65 -25.31 9.07
N LEU A 216 13.57 -26.26 8.91
CA LEU A 216 14.73 -26.12 8.03
C LEU A 216 14.30 -25.97 6.58
N HIS A 217 13.36 -26.80 6.11
CA HIS A 217 12.84 -26.70 4.76
C HIS A 217 12.22 -25.33 4.47
N LEU A 218 11.31 -24.86 5.35
CA LEU A 218 10.65 -23.56 5.18
C LEU A 218 11.64 -22.40 5.28
N SER A 219 12.59 -22.47 6.22
CA SER A 219 13.63 -21.44 6.38
C SER A 219 14.51 -21.36 5.13
N ASN A 220 14.90 -22.50 4.56
CA ASN A 220 15.67 -22.54 3.32
C ASN A 220 14.86 -22.00 2.14
N LYS A 221 13.58 -22.38 2.02
CA LYS A 221 12.66 -21.88 0.99
C LYS A 221 12.51 -20.35 1.03
N ILE A 222 12.52 -19.75 2.24
CA ILE A 222 12.51 -18.29 2.40
C ILE A 222 13.88 -17.69 2.08
N LYS A 223 14.99 -18.31 2.53
CA LYS A 223 16.35 -17.81 2.28
C LYS A 223 16.69 -17.76 0.79
N THR A 224 16.30 -18.77 0.02
CA THR A 224 16.59 -18.89 -1.42
C THR A 224 15.58 -18.17 -2.32
N ALA A 225 14.49 -17.65 -1.76
CA ALA A 225 13.49 -16.92 -2.53
C ALA A 225 14.00 -15.55 -2.99
N SER A 226 13.76 -15.20 -4.25
CA SER A 226 14.06 -13.86 -4.80
C SER A 226 13.33 -12.74 -4.06
N ASN A 227 12.11 -13.02 -3.58
CA ASN A 227 11.37 -12.13 -2.69
C ASN A 227 10.98 -12.89 -1.42
N LYS A 228 11.80 -12.73 -0.38
CA LYS A 228 11.64 -13.38 0.93
C LYS A 228 10.29 -13.05 1.56
N ILE A 229 9.84 -11.79 1.47
CA ILE A 229 8.57 -11.32 2.05
C ILE A 229 7.38 -12.03 1.40
N LYS A 230 7.32 -12.06 0.06
CA LYS A 230 6.26 -12.74 -0.69
C LYS A 230 6.23 -14.24 -0.40
N MET A 231 7.40 -14.87 -0.31
CA MET A 231 7.50 -16.29 0.05
C MET A 231 6.96 -16.53 1.45
N THR A 232 7.37 -15.73 2.43
CA THR A 232 6.87 -15.85 3.80
C THR A 232 5.35 -15.67 3.85
N TRP A 233 4.79 -14.71 3.12
CA TRP A 233 3.34 -14.54 3.01
C TRP A 233 2.62 -15.72 2.39
N SER A 234 3.22 -16.33 1.36
CA SER A 234 2.69 -17.56 0.77
C SER A 234 2.62 -18.68 1.82
N ILE A 235 3.65 -18.81 2.66
CA ILE A 235 3.70 -19.81 3.74
C ILE A 235 2.66 -19.51 4.82
N ILE A 236 2.51 -18.23 5.23
CA ILE A 236 1.50 -17.82 6.20
C ILE A 236 0.10 -18.14 5.68
N ASN A 237 -0.20 -17.78 4.44
CA ASN A 237 -1.52 -18.00 3.84
C ASN A 237 -1.82 -19.50 3.71
N SER A 238 -0.87 -20.31 3.24
CA SER A 238 -1.05 -21.76 3.18
C SER A 238 -1.28 -22.39 4.55
N GLU A 239 -0.54 -21.95 5.57
CA GLU A 239 -0.59 -22.52 6.91
C GLU A 239 -1.75 -21.98 7.77
N THR A 240 -2.38 -20.88 7.34
CA THR A 240 -3.60 -20.32 7.96
C THR A 240 -4.88 -20.72 7.23
N GLY A 241 -4.80 -21.60 6.23
CA GLY A 241 -5.96 -22.05 5.46
C GLY A 241 -6.55 -20.98 4.54
N LYS A 242 -5.86 -19.84 4.36
CA LYS A 242 -6.19 -18.86 3.32
C LYS A 242 -5.67 -19.40 2.00
N ILE A 243 -6.44 -20.30 1.39
CA ILE A 243 -6.17 -20.80 0.06
C ILE A 243 -6.26 -19.59 -0.89
N ASN A 244 -5.12 -19.15 -1.42
CA ASN A 244 -5.14 -18.40 -2.67
C ASN A 244 -5.59 -19.41 -3.72
N SER A 245 -6.88 -19.45 -4.06
CA SER A 245 -7.32 -20.20 -5.22
C SER A 245 -6.54 -19.61 -6.40
N ARG A 246 -5.68 -20.41 -7.02
CA ARG A 246 -4.86 -19.94 -8.15
C ARG A 246 -5.72 -19.62 -9.36
N ASN A 247 -6.94 -20.14 -9.39
CA ASN A 247 -8.03 -19.72 -10.25
C ASN A 247 -9.03 -18.97 -9.37
N SER A 248 -9.12 -17.65 -9.53
CA SER A 248 -10.35 -16.96 -9.17
C SER A 248 -11.35 -17.33 -10.25
N ASN A 249 -12.38 -18.09 -9.90
CA ASN A 249 -13.58 -18.17 -10.74
C ASN A 249 -14.17 -16.76 -10.75
N TYR A 250 -13.76 -15.94 -11.71
CA TYR A 250 -14.35 -14.62 -11.86
C TYR A 250 -15.80 -14.84 -12.26
N GLN A 251 -16.70 -14.30 -11.46
CA GLN A 251 -18.13 -14.32 -11.75
C GLN A 251 -18.59 -12.88 -11.67
N LEU A 252 -19.30 -12.43 -12.69
CA LEU A 252 -19.87 -11.08 -12.74
C LEU A 252 -21.38 -11.19 -12.89
N SER A 253 -22.12 -10.29 -12.23
CA SER A 253 -23.55 -10.13 -12.46
C SER A 253 -23.75 -9.05 -13.52
N VAL A 254 -24.32 -9.43 -14.67
CA VAL A 254 -24.69 -8.51 -15.74
C VAL A 254 -26.18 -8.70 -16.01
N ASN A 255 -26.98 -7.65 -15.85
CA ASN A 255 -28.45 -7.68 -16.04
C ASN A 255 -29.14 -8.81 -15.25
N ASN A 256 -28.77 -9.00 -13.98
CA ASN A 256 -29.25 -10.07 -13.09
C ASN A 256 -28.94 -11.51 -13.56
N LYS A 257 -28.03 -11.68 -14.54
CA LYS A 257 -27.50 -12.99 -14.96
C LYS A 257 -26.03 -13.11 -14.58
N LEU A 258 -25.64 -14.28 -14.09
CA LEU A 258 -24.25 -14.59 -13.74
C LEU A 258 -23.46 -15.00 -14.98
N THR A 259 -22.47 -14.20 -15.34
CA THR A 259 -21.48 -14.52 -16.36
C THR A 259 -20.34 -15.30 -15.70
N VAL A 260 -20.06 -16.51 -16.21
CA VAL A 260 -19.11 -17.45 -15.59
C VAL A 260 -17.96 -17.84 -16.53
N SER A 261 -18.14 -17.72 -17.85
CA SER A 261 -17.07 -18.01 -18.82
C SER A 261 -15.98 -16.94 -18.74
N ASP A 262 -14.72 -17.37 -18.65
CA ASP A 262 -13.56 -16.46 -18.58
C ASP A 262 -13.49 -15.50 -19.79
N GLN A 263 -13.92 -15.96 -20.97
CA GLN A 263 -13.98 -15.15 -22.18
C GLN A 263 -15.04 -14.03 -22.07
N ASP A 264 -16.25 -14.39 -21.61
CA ASP A 264 -17.34 -13.42 -21.46
C ASP A 264 -17.05 -12.42 -20.36
N VAL A 265 -16.47 -12.88 -19.24
CA VAL A 265 -16.00 -12.01 -18.15
C VAL A 265 -14.95 -11.03 -18.67
N ALA A 266 -13.99 -11.48 -19.48
CA ALA A 266 -13.00 -10.59 -20.09
C ALA A 266 -13.65 -9.52 -20.99
N MET A 267 -14.67 -9.90 -21.77
CA MET A 267 -15.44 -8.96 -22.60
C MET A 267 -16.24 -7.94 -21.78
N VAL A 268 -16.90 -8.37 -20.70
CA VAL A 268 -17.64 -7.49 -19.79
C VAL A 268 -16.71 -6.47 -19.14
N PHE A 269 -15.56 -6.91 -18.64
CA PHE A 269 -14.55 -6.01 -18.07
C PHE A 269 -13.99 -5.04 -19.11
N GLU A 270 -13.68 -5.52 -20.32
CA GLU A 270 -13.18 -4.67 -21.41
C GLU A 270 -14.15 -3.53 -21.67
N LYS A 271 -15.42 -3.85 -21.95
CA LYS A 271 -16.47 -2.87 -22.20
C LYS A 271 -16.66 -1.92 -21.02
N TYR A 272 -16.69 -2.46 -19.80
CA TYR A 272 -16.87 -1.63 -18.62
C TYR A 272 -15.74 -0.61 -18.45
N PHE A 273 -14.48 -1.03 -18.59
CA PHE A 273 -13.33 -0.15 -18.39
C PHE A 273 -13.16 0.88 -19.50
N THR A 274 -13.63 0.62 -20.72
CA THR A 274 -13.60 1.58 -21.82
C THR A 274 -14.73 2.59 -21.73
N ASP A 275 -15.94 2.14 -21.40
CA ASP A 275 -17.13 2.98 -21.47
C ASP A 275 -17.24 3.89 -20.25
N ILE A 276 -16.80 3.42 -19.08
CA ILE A 276 -17.12 4.15 -17.87
C ILE A 276 -16.45 5.52 -17.71
N PRO A 277 -15.20 5.77 -18.13
CA PRO A 277 -14.66 7.12 -18.04
C PRO A 277 -15.49 8.11 -18.87
N ILE A 278 -15.93 7.70 -20.07
CA ILE A 278 -16.78 8.49 -20.97
C ILE A 278 -18.14 8.75 -20.32
N LEU A 279 -18.79 7.71 -19.79
CA LEU A 279 -20.08 7.83 -19.11
C LEU A 279 -19.99 8.71 -17.85
N THR A 280 -18.89 8.63 -17.11
CA THR A 280 -18.66 9.39 -15.87
C THR A 280 -18.53 10.88 -16.16
N THR A 281 -17.99 11.26 -17.32
CA THR A 281 -17.73 12.66 -17.64
C THR A 281 -18.71 13.26 -18.65
N LYS A 282 -19.64 12.46 -19.20
CA LYS A 282 -20.60 12.90 -20.24
C LYS A 282 -21.47 14.08 -19.82
N SER A 283 -21.83 14.16 -18.54
CA SER A 283 -22.66 15.24 -17.99
C SER A 283 -21.89 16.45 -17.50
N LEU A 284 -20.55 16.45 -17.60
CA LEU A 284 -19.72 17.57 -17.16
C LEU A 284 -19.67 18.64 -18.25
N ASN A 285 -19.59 19.91 -17.83
CA ASN A 285 -19.37 21.05 -18.72
C ASN A 285 -17.90 21.16 -19.16
N SER A 286 -17.32 20.05 -19.61
CA SER A 286 -15.92 19.93 -20.01
C SER A 286 -15.60 20.83 -21.21
N SER A 287 -14.57 21.65 -21.10
CA SER A 287 -14.12 22.50 -22.21
C SER A 287 -12.61 22.74 -22.14
N PRO A 288 -11.82 22.19 -23.09
CA PRO A 288 -10.38 22.42 -23.14
C PRO A 288 -10.01 23.90 -23.24
N ALA A 289 -10.81 24.71 -23.95
CA ALA A 289 -10.57 26.14 -24.11
C ALA A 289 -10.81 26.91 -22.80
N VAL A 290 -11.87 26.58 -22.06
CA VAL A 290 -12.14 27.20 -20.75
C VAL A 290 -11.09 26.76 -19.73
N ALA A 291 -10.72 25.48 -19.71
CA ALA A 291 -9.65 24.95 -18.86
C ALA A 291 -8.30 25.64 -19.13
N GLU A 292 -7.97 25.89 -20.41
CA GLU A 292 -6.78 26.63 -20.81
C GLU A 292 -6.85 28.11 -20.39
N SER A 293 -8.00 28.75 -20.52
CA SER A 293 -8.21 30.13 -20.06
C SER A 293 -8.00 30.27 -18.55
N LEU A 294 -8.59 29.36 -17.77
CA LEU A 294 -8.39 29.31 -16.31
C LEU A 294 -6.92 29.08 -15.94
N LEU A 295 -6.22 28.22 -16.67
CA LEU A 295 -4.79 28.00 -16.47
C LEU A 295 -3.98 29.28 -16.72
N LYS A 296 -4.20 29.95 -17.86
CA LYS A 296 -3.48 31.18 -18.24
C LYS A 296 -3.74 32.34 -17.28
N HIS A 297 -4.94 32.41 -16.71
CA HIS A 297 -5.29 33.45 -15.75
C HIS A 297 -4.60 33.27 -14.39
N ASN A 298 -4.41 32.02 -13.95
CA ASN A 298 -3.95 31.72 -12.60
C ASN A 298 -2.47 31.28 -12.52
N VAL A 299 -1.86 30.87 -13.63
CA VAL A 299 -0.50 30.33 -13.67
C VAL A 299 0.29 30.97 -14.81
N ASN A 300 1.46 31.53 -14.49
CA ASN A 300 2.36 32.10 -15.49
C ASN A 300 2.83 31.04 -16.50
N VAL A 301 2.84 31.42 -17.78
CA VAL A 301 3.34 30.57 -18.87
C VAL A 301 4.83 30.32 -18.67
N CYS A 302 5.28 29.07 -18.84
CA CYS A 302 6.70 28.75 -18.81
C CYS A 302 7.41 29.33 -20.05
N THR A 303 8.36 30.24 -19.85
CA THR A 303 9.11 30.88 -20.94
C THR A 303 10.16 29.97 -21.57
N LYS A 304 10.60 28.93 -20.85
CA LYS A 304 11.57 27.96 -21.33
C LYS A 304 10.90 26.83 -22.10
N ASN A 305 11.58 26.34 -23.13
CA ASN A 305 11.14 25.18 -23.90
C ASN A 305 11.89 23.93 -23.45
N PHE A 306 11.14 22.85 -23.23
CA PHE A 306 11.70 21.53 -23.01
C PHE A 306 12.18 20.94 -24.34
N THR A 307 13.38 20.37 -24.33
CA THR A 307 13.96 19.63 -25.44
C THR A 307 14.56 18.32 -24.93
N PHE A 308 14.44 17.26 -25.72
CA PHE A 308 15.03 15.97 -25.38
C PHE A 308 16.53 15.94 -25.69
N HIS A 309 17.29 15.26 -24.84
CA HIS A 309 18.67 14.89 -25.10
C HIS A 309 18.74 13.50 -25.75
N LYS A 310 19.76 13.32 -26.60
CA LYS A 310 20.02 12.07 -27.30
C LYS A 310 20.22 10.91 -26.32
N VAL A 311 19.57 9.79 -26.62
CA VAL A 311 19.60 8.56 -25.83
C VAL A 311 20.73 7.66 -26.31
N THR A 312 21.55 7.17 -25.38
CA THR A 312 22.63 6.21 -25.69
C THR A 312 22.24 4.77 -25.33
N SER A 313 22.96 3.79 -25.87
CA SER A 313 22.81 2.38 -25.48
C SER A 313 23.09 2.16 -23.99
N LYS A 314 24.03 2.92 -23.41
CA LYS A 314 24.34 2.89 -21.97
C LYS A 314 23.15 3.37 -21.14
N ASP A 315 22.44 4.40 -21.58
CA ASP A 315 21.23 4.88 -20.91
C ASP A 315 20.16 3.79 -20.89
N ILE A 316 19.92 3.13 -22.02
CA ILE A 316 18.92 2.07 -22.14
C ILE A 316 19.20 0.92 -21.15
N VAL A 317 20.44 0.45 -21.07
CA VAL A 317 20.84 -0.59 -20.10
C VAL A 317 20.71 -0.09 -18.66
N LYS A 318 21.09 1.17 -18.38
CA LYS A 318 20.94 1.81 -17.07
C LYS A 318 19.47 1.85 -16.65
N TYR A 319 18.57 2.32 -17.50
CA TYR A 319 17.14 2.38 -17.21
C TYR A 319 16.50 1.00 -17.10
N PHE A 320 16.90 0.04 -17.93
CA PHE A 320 16.43 -1.34 -17.83
C PHE A 320 16.72 -1.96 -16.45
N LYS A 321 17.93 -1.75 -15.92
CA LYS A 321 18.33 -2.27 -14.58
C LYS A 321 17.46 -1.77 -13.44
N THR A 322 16.72 -0.67 -13.63
CA THR A 322 15.80 -0.12 -12.63
C THR A 322 14.37 -0.69 -12.73
N ILE A 323 14.10 -1.57 -13.72
CA ILE A 323 12.81 -2.25 -13.88
C ILE A 323 12.82 -3.55 -13.08
N ASP A 324 11.80 -3.75 -12.25
CA ASP A 324 11.63 -4.99 -11.49
C ASP A 324 11.47 -6.20 -12.43
N VAL A 325 12.31 -7.23 -12.26
CA VAL A 325 12.22 -8.49 -13.00
C VAL A 325 11.02 -9.31 -12.50
N LYS A 326 9.85 -9.04 -13.06
CA LYS A 326 8.59 -9.75 -12.77
C LYS A 326 8.41 -10.93 -13.72
N LYS A 327 7.69 -11.97 -13.24
CA LYS A 327 7.29 -13.13 -14.05
C LYS A 327 6.11 -12.85 -14.97
N THR A 328 5.37 -11.78 -14.72
CA THR A 328 4.20 -11.41 -15.53
C THR A 328 4.67 -11.08 -16.94
N ALA A 329 4.10 -11.77 -17.92
CA ALA A 329 4.29 -11.48 -19.33
C ALA A 329 3.33 -10.38 -19.81
N ASP A 330 3.77 -9.62 -20.81
CA ASP A 330 2.93 -8.68 -21.54
C ASP A 330 1.91 -9.39 -22.45
N LEU A 331 1.27 -8.64 -23.34
CA LEU A 331 0.27 -9.16 -24.28
C LEU A 331 0.84 -10.24 -25.21
N TRP A 332 2.15 -10.25 -25.44
CA TRP A 332 2.85 -11.11 -26.38
C TRP A 332 3.53 -12.31 -25.72
N GLY A 333 3.28 -12.53 -24.43
CA GLY A 333 3.91 -13.63 -23.68
C GLY A 333 5.35 -13.33 -23.24
N ILE A 334 5.87 -12.15 -23.54
CA ILE A 334 7.26 -11.78 -23.25
C ILE A 334 7.33 -11.17 -21.84
N SER A 335 8.21 -11.73 -21.00
CA SER A 335 8.45 -11.24 -19.64
C SER A 335 9.74 -10.40 -19.56
N VAL A 336 9.86 -9.58 -18.51
CA VAL A 336 11.08 -8.81 -18.24
C VAL A 336 12.32 -9.70 -18.18
N LYS A 337 12.18 -10.94 -17.68
CA LYS A 337 13.27 -11.93 -17.61
C LYS A 337 13.80 -12.31 -19.00
N VAL A 338 12.93 -12.39 -20.01
CA VAL A 338 13.33 -12.72 -21.38
C VAL A 338 14.10 -11.55 -21.99
N ILE A 339 13.58 -10.33 -21.86
CA ILE A 339 14.27 -9.12 -22.34
C ILE A 339 15.61 -8.92 -21.64
N ALA A 340 15.72 -9.23 -20.35
CA ALA A 340 16.98 -9.16 -19.60
C ALA A 340 18.11 -9.98 -20.23
N SER A 341 17.79 -11.08 -20.92
CA SER A 341 18.79 -11.95 -21.55
C SER A 341 19.36 -11.40 -22.86
N ILE A 342 18.76 -10.34 -23.43
CA ILE A 342 19.16 -9.78 -24.73
C ILE A 342 19.35 -8.26 -24.71
N ILE A 343 19.03 -7.57 -23.60
CA ILE A 343 18.94 -6.11 -23.54
C ILE A 343 20.24 -5.41 -23.95
N ASP A 344 21.39 -5.92 -23.52
CA ASP A 344 22.70 -5.40 -23.85
C ASP A 344 23.02 -5.54 -25.35
N THR A 345 22.49 -6.58 -25.99
CA THR A 345 22.63 -6.81 -27.43
C THR A 345 21.73 -5.88 -28.25
N ILE A 346 20.48 -5.66 -27.82
CA ILE A 346 19.52 -4.84 -28.58
C ILE A 346 19.58 -3.35 -28.21
N ALA A 347 20.32 -2.95 -27.17
CA ALA A 347 20.40 -1.57 -26.72
C ALA A 347 20.90 -0.57 -27.78
N PRO A 348 21.90 -0.87 -28.63
CA PRO A 348 22.31 0.01 -29.73
C PRO A 348 21.17 0.30 -30.71
N HIS A 349 20.42 -0.75 -31.09
CA HIS A 349 19.27 -0.66 -31.99
C HIS A 349 18.12 0.15 -31.37
N LEU A 350 17.84 -0.08 -30.10
CA LEU A 350 16.86 0.71 -29.35
C LEU A 350 17.28 2.18 -29.23
N ALA A 351 18.58 2.50 -29.16
CA ALA A 351 19.04 3.88 -29.13
C ALA A 351 18.74 4.61 -30.45
N ILE A 352 18.93 3.94 -31.59
CA ILE A 352 18.53 4.47 -32.90
C ILE A 352 17.02 4.70 -32.90
N ILE A 353 16.22 3.68 -32.59
CA ILE A 353 14.75 3.76 -32.57
C ILE A 353 14.26 4.90 -31.67
N PHE A 354 14.77 5.01 -30.44
CA PHE A 354 14.33 6.03 -29.48
C PHE A 354 14.72 7.45 -29.92
N ASN A 355 15.90 7.63 -30.51
CA ASN A 355 16.30 8.93 -31.03
C ASN A 355 15.46 9.31 -32.26
N THR A 356 15.23 8.39 -33.20
CA THR A 356 14.32 8.64 -34.34
C THR A 356 12.91 8.95 -33.85
N SER A 357 12.41 8.26 -32.81
CA SER A 357 11.13 8.57 -32.17
C SER A 357 11.09 9.99 -31.58
N ILE A 358 12.15 10.39 -30.88
CA ILE A 358 12.27 11.73 -30.29
C ILE A 358 12.30 12.81 -31.39
N GLU A 359 13.11 12.61 -32.43
CA GLU A 359 13.31 13.55 -33.53
C GLU A 359 12.05 13.71 -34.39
N SER A 360 11.36 12.61 -34.70
CA SER A 360 10.12 12.62 -35.48
C SER A 360 8.86 12.95 -34.66
N GLY A 361 8.94 12.91 -33.33
CA GLY A 361 7.77 13.05 -32.47
C GLY A 361 6.81 11.85 -32.54
N VAL A 362 7.28 10.65 -32.86
CA VAL A 362 6.45 9.45 -33.04
C VAL A 362 6.78 8.37 -32.01
N PHE A 363 5.79 8.02 -31.19
CA PHE A 363 5.88 6.89 -30.26
C PHE A 363 5.40 5.60 -30.96
N PRO A 364 6.21 4.53 -31.04
CA PRO A 364 5.89 3.37 -31.86
C PRO A 364 4.56 2.70 -31.50
N ASP A 365 3.74 2.37 -32.50
CA ASP A 365 2.39 1.82 -32.32
C ASP A 365 2.37 0.50 -31.54
N LEU A 366 3.30 -0.41 -31.87
CA LEU A 366 3.42 -1.70 -31.18
C LEU A 366 3.80 -1.57 -29.69
N MET A 367 4.32 -0.42 -29.25
CA MET A 367 4.58 -0.12 -27.83
C MET A 367 3.35 0.37 -27.07
N LYS A 368 2.25 0.70 -27.76
CA LYS A 368 1.02 1.26 -27.20
C LYS A 368 -0.06 0.23 -26.86
N HIS A 369 0.18 -1.05 -27.15
CA HIS A 369 -0.71 -2.15 -26.78
C HIS A 369 -0.50 -2.58 -25.32
N SER A 370 -1.57 -2.66 -24.52
CA SER A 370 -1.51 -3.11 -23.14
C SER A 370 -2.33 -4.36 -22.88
N LYS A 371 -1.85 -5.19 -21.95
CA LYS A 371 -2.64 -6.25 -21.32
C LYS A 371 -3.25 -5.74 -20.03
N VAL A 372 -4.56 -5.77 -19.88
CA VAL A 372 -5.26 -5.29 -18.67
C VAL A 372 -5.61 -6.47 -17.77
N ILE A 373 -5.28 -6.35 -16.49
CA ILE A 373 -5.61 -7.32 -15.45
C ILE A 373 -6.57 -6.65 -14.44
N PRO A 374 -7.80 -7.14 -14.30
CA PRO A 374 -8.75 -6.62 -13.31
C PRO A 374 -8.29 -6.97 -11.89
N LEU A 375 -7.99 -5.95 -11.09
CA LEU A 375 -7.57 -6.10 -9.70
C LEU A 375 -8.70 -5.69 -8.76
N PHE A 376 -9.17 -6.65 -7.94
CA PHE A 376 -10.23 -6.39 -6.96
C PHE A 376 -9.81 -5.32 -5.93
N LYS A 377 -10.68 -4.33 -5.71
CA LYS A 377 -10.48 -3.20 -4.79
C LYS A 377 -11.21 -3.44 -3.46
N SER A 378 -12.54 -3.58 -3.48
CA SER A 378 -13.41 -3.66 -2.30
C SER A 378 -14.85 -3.95 -2.71
N GLY A 379 -15.74 -4.33 -1.78
CA GLY A 379 -17.17 -4.51 -2.11
C GLY A 379 -17.49 -5.91 -2.64
N SER A 380 -18.48 -6.00 -3.53
CA SER A 380 -18.89 -7.28 -4.14
C SER A 380 -17.93 -7.66 -5.28
N THR A 381 -17.48 -8.91 -5.33
CA THR A 381 -16.68 -9.45 -6.44
C THR A 381 -17.49 -9.68 -7.71
N LEU A 382 -18.82 -9.56 -7.65
CA LEU A 382 -19.73 -9.72 -8.78
C LEU A 382 -19.92 -8.44 -9.60
N ASP A 383 -19.48 -7.29 -9.06
CA ASP A 383 -19.67 -5.98 -9.68
C ASP A 383 -18.33 -5.48 -10.26
N PRO A 384 -18.26 -5.19 -11.58
CA PRO A 384 -17.03 -4.72 -12.21
C PRO A 384 -16.55 -3.36 -11.66
N ALA A 385 -17.42 -2.54 -11.07
CA ALA A 385 -17.06 -1.26 -10.44
C ALA A 385 -16.10 -1.41 -9.25
N ASN A 386 -16.05 -2.61 -8.68
CA ASN A 386 -15.20 -2.97 -7.58
C ASN A 386 -13.80 -3.45 -8.01
N PHE A 387 -13.47 -3.36 -9.30
CA PHE A 387 -12.16 -3.72 -9.86
C PHE A 387 -11.46 -2.52 -10.48
N ARG A 388 -10.11 -2.57 -10.49
CA ARG A 388 -9.24 -1.60 -11.15
C ARG A 388 -8.60 -2.21 -12.40
N PRO A 389 -8.54 -1.50 -13.54
CA PRO A 389 -7.87 -1.97 -14.74
C PRO A 389 -6.35 -1.76 -14.65
N ILE A 390 -5.57 -2.77 -14.26
CA ILE A 390 -4.11 -2.64 -14.21
C ILE A 390 -3.49 -3.00 -15.57
N SER A 391 -2.91 -2.02 -16.25
CA SER A 391 -2.20 -2.17 -17.51
C SER A 391 -0.79 -2.74 -17.33
N VAL A 392 -0.53 -3.87 -18.00
CA VAL A 392 0.79 -4.48 -18.18
C VAL A 392 1.31 -4.07 -19.57
N LEU A 393 2.18 -3.06 -19.58
CA LEU A 393 2.81 -2.58 -20.81
C LEU A 393 4.01 -3.45 -21.24
N PRO A 394 4.34 -3.47 -22.55
CA PRO A 394 5.54 -4.09 -23.07
C PRO A 394 6.78 -3.57 -22.36
N THR A 395 7.75 -4.45 -22.12
CA THR A 395 8.96 -4.08 -21.36
C THR A 395 9.75 -2.98 -22.06
N LEU A 396 9.87 -3.03 -23.39
CA LEU A 396 10.59 -2.02 -24.19
C LEU A 396 9.90 -0.65 -24.16
N SER A 397 8.56 -0.63 -24.16
CA SER A 397 7.75 0.59 -23.97
C SER A 397 8.07 1.27 -22.64
N LYS A 398 8.12 0.49 -21.54
CA LYS A 398 8.48 1.00 -20.21
C LYS A 398 9.88 1.59 -20.12
N ILE A 399 10.84 1.04 -20.87
CA ILE A 399 12.19 1.60 -20.92
C ILE A 399 12.13 2.99 -21.56
N PHE A 400 11.45 3.11 -22.70
CA PHE A 400 11.34 4.39 -23.40
C PHE A 400 10.58 5.43 -22.59
N GLU A 401 9.43 5.06 -22.02
CA GLU A 401 8.67 5.93 -21.12
C GLU A 401 9.50 6.42 -19.93
N LYS A 402 10.38 5.57 -19.38
CA LYS A 402 11.22 5.94 -18.24
C LYS A 402 12.29 6.96 -18.62
N ILE A 403 12.85 6.84 -19.82
CA ILE A 403 13.81 7.81 -20.38
C ILE A 403 13.11 9.16 -20.58
N VAL A 404 11.93 9.15 -21.21
CA VAL A 404 11.11 10.34 -21.41
C VAL A 404 10.77 11.00 -20.07
N LEU A 405 10.30 10.20 -19.10
CA LEU A 405 9.93 10.67 -17.77
C LEU A 405 11.10 11.33 -17.04
N ASP A 406 12.28 10.72 -17.05
CA ASP A 406 13.45 11.25 -16.32
C ASP A 406 13.86 12.63 -16.86
N GLN A 407 13.91 12.79 -18.19
CA GLN A 407 14.24 14.06 -18.82
C GLN A 407 13.17 15.14 -18.56
N MET A 408 11.88 14.79 -18.67
CA MET A 408 10.78 15.73 -18.39
C MET A 408 10.75 16.14 -16.91
N LEU A 409 10.90 15.18 -15.98
CA LEU A 409 10.96 15.48 -14.55
C LEU A 409 12.15 16.39 -14.22
N ASN A 410 13.30 16.16 -14.83
CA ASN A 410 14.46 17.03 -14.64
C ASN A 410 14.14 18.47 -15.05
N PHE A 411 13.51 18.68 -16.21
CA PHE A 411 13.07 20.00 -16.67
C PHE A 411 12.04 20.64 -15.72
N PHE A 412 11.02 19.89 -15.29
CA PHE A 412 10.00 20.40 -14.37
C PHE A 412 10.58 20.78 -13.00
N ASN A 413 11.56 20.03 -12.50
CA ASN A 413 12.23 20.31 -11.23
C ASN A 413 13.15 21.54 -11.32
N ILE A 414 13.98 21.64 -12.37
CA ILE A 414 14.90 22.78 -12.55
C ILE A 414 14.14 24.10 -12.66
N ASN A 415 12.94 24.06 -13.24
CA ASN A 415 12.11 25.24 -13.46
C ASN A 415 10.99 25.41 -12.43
N ASN A 416 10.97 24.61 -11.35
CA ASN A 416 9.98 24.66 -10.27
C ASN A 416 8.52 24.69 -10.75
N LEU A 417 8.20 23.88 -11.77
CA LEU A 417 6.90 23.93 -12.45
C LEU A 417 5.80 23.16 -11.71
N LEU A 418 6.15 22.17 -10.88
CA LEU A 418 5.17 21.44 -10.07
C LEU A 418 4.84 22.23 -8.79
N HIS A 419 3.56 22.30 -8.45
CA HIS A 419 3.10 23.04 -7.29
C HIS A 419 3.69 22.49 -5.99
N LYS A 420 4.11 23.39 -5.08
CA LYS A 420 4.76 23.04 -3.81
C LYS A 420 3.87 22.25 -2.83
N ASN A 421 2.57 22.15 -3.07
CA ASN A 421 1.65 21.33 -2.25
C ASN A 421 1.27 20.00 -2.90
N GLN A 422 1.94 19.60 -4.01
CA GLN A 422 1.84 18.25 -4.56
C GLN A 422 2.84 17.32 -3.87
N PHE A 423 2.33 16.34 -3.13
CA PHE A 423 3.14 15.34 -2.42
C PHE A 423 3.12 13.97 -3.11
N GLY A 424 2.10 13.70 -3.93
CA GLY A 424 1.97 12.46 -4.69
C GLY A 424 3.00 12.38 -5.81
N PHE A 425 3.54 11.19 -6.03
CA PHE A 425 4.51 10.88 -7.10
C PHE A 425 5.71 11.84 -7.23
N THR A 426 6.01 12.61 -6.17
CA THR A 426 7.07 13.62 -6.16
C THR A 426 8.27 13.12 -5.36
N ARG A 427 9.48 13.24 -5.94
CA ARG A 427 10.71 12.75 -5.32
C ARG A 427 10.96 13.45 -3.98
N GLY A 428 11.30 12.68 -2.96
CA GLY A 428 11.64 13.22 -1.63
C GLY A 428 10.43 13.61 -0.77
N ARG A 429 9.20 13.40 -1.27
CA ARG A 429 7.96 13.64 -0.54
C ARG A 429 7.23 12.33 -0.24
N SER A 430 6.46 12.32 0.83
CA SER A 430 5.74 11.14 1.31
C SER A 430 4.32 11.49 1.76
N THR A 431 3.50 10.45 1.95
CA THR A 431 2.17 10.60 2.58
C THR A 431 2.24 11.16 4.00
N THR A 432 3.36 10.93 4.70
CA THR A 432 3.57 11.49 6.04
C THR A 432 3.86 12.99 5.97
N ASP A 433 4.61 13.45 4.97
CA ASP A 433 4.85 14.89 4.77
C ASP A 433 3.55 15.64 4.42
N ALA A 434 2.71 15.03 3.58
CA ALA A 434 1.37 15.56 3.29
C ALA A 434 0.50 15.65 4.56
N GLY A 435 0.53 14.62 5.42
CA GLY A 435 -0.19 14.62 6.69
C GLY A 435 0.36 15.63 7.70
N VAL A 436 1.67 15.85 7.72
CA VAL A 436 2.31 16.92 8.51
C VAL A 436 1.77 18.28 8.08
N GLU A 437 1.72 18.54 6.77
CA GLU A 437 1.27 19.85 6.26
C GLU A 437 -0.22 20.08 6.52
N LEU A 438 -1.05 19.06 6.30
CA LEU A 438 -2.49 19.12 6.61
C LEU A 438 -2.74 19.47 8.09
N ILE A 439 -2.04 18.79 9.01
CA ILE A 439 -2.20 19.03 10.45
C ILE A 439 -1.64 20.39 10.85
N LYS A 440 -0.57 20.87 10.21
CA LYS A 440 -0.06 22.23 10.41
C LYS A 440 -1.12 23.29 10.08
N TYR A 441 -1.86 23.13 8.98
CA TYR A 441 -2.95 24.05 8.63
C TYR A 441 -4.05 24.04 9.69
N ILE A 442 -4.45 22.86 10.16
CA ILE A 442 -5.44 22.71 11.24
C ILE A 442 -4.96 23.37 12.55
N PHE A 443 -3.71 23.12 12.94
CA PHE A 443 -3.13 23.70 14.14
C PHE A 443 -3.00 25.22 14.04
N ASN A 444 -2.62 25.76 12.89
CA ASN A 444 -2.55 27.21 12.68
C ASN A 444 -3.94 27.86 12.90
N ALA A 445 -5.01 27.28 12.34
CA ALA A 445 -6.36 27.75 12.59
C ALA A 445 -6.69 27.76 14.09
N TRP A 446 -6.42 26.65 14.79
CA TRP A 446 -6.70 26.53 16.21
C TRP A 446 -5.90 27.50 17.07
N GLU A 447 -4.61 27.71 16.78
CA GLU A 447 -3.76 28.68 17.50
C GLU A 447 -4.33 30.09 17.39
N ASN A 448 -4.86 30.46 16.23
CA ASN A 448 -5.54 31.74 15.97
C ASN A 448 -7.00 31.79 16.49
N SER A 449 -7.41 30.85 17.34
CA SER A 449 -8.79 30.76 17.88
C SER A 449 -9.88 30.61 16.82
N GLN A 450 -9.52 30.07 15.65
CA GLN A 450 -10.43 29.71 14.56
C GLN A 450 -10.74 28.21 14.59
N ASP A 451 -11.80 27.81 13.91
CA ASP A 451 -12.06 26.42 13.58
C ASP A 451 -11.46 26.09 12.22
N ALA A 452 -11.11 24.82 11.99
CA ALA A 452 -10.67 24.36 10.67
C ALA A 452 -11.76 23.47 10.06
N LEU A 453 -12.12 23.71 8.81
CA LEU A 453 -13.08 22.90 8.06
C LEU A 453 -12.35 22.21 6.91
N GLY A 454 -12.29 20.88 6.97
CA GLY A 454 -11.64 20.04 5.97
C GLY A 454 -12.62 19.48 4.96
N ILE A 455 -12.33 19.64 3.67
CA ILE A 455 -13.03 18.98 2.57
C ILE A 455 -12.06 17.98 1.93
N PHE A 456 -12.42 16.71 1.98
CA PHE A 456 -11.64 15.59 1.46
C PHE A 456 -12.31 15.08 0.20
N CYS A 457 -11.84 15.54 -0.96
CA CYS A 457 -12.39 15.26 -2.27
C CYS A 457 -12.06 13.83 -2.72
N ASP A 458 -13.05 13.14 -3.29
CA ASP A 458 -12.87 11.83 -3.93
C ASP A 458 -13.26 11.95 -5.41
N LEU A 459 -12.29 11.77 -6.31
CA LEU A 459 -12.52 11.82 -7.75
C LEU A 459 -12.91 10.45 -8.30
N SER A 460 -13.94 10.41 -9.14
CA SER A 460 -14.35 9.17 -9.79
C SER A 460 -13.41 8.86 -10.95
N LYS A 461 -12.58 7.82 -10.77
CA LYS A 461 -11.69 7.26 -11.82
C LYS A 461 -10.77 8.32 -12.45
N ALA A 462 -10.18 9.19 -11.62
CA ALA A 462 -9.42 10.36 -12.05
C ALA A 462 -8.42 10.10 -13.19
N PHE A 463 -7.60 9.05 -13.08
CA PHE A 463 -6.61 8.66 -14.10
C PHE A 463 -7.25 8.26 -15.43
N ASP A 464 -8.40 7.60 -15.39
CA ASP A 464 -9.11 7.13 -16.58
C ASP A 464 -9.89 8.28 -17.24
N CYS A 465 -10.22 9.34 -16.49
CA CYS A 465 -11.01 10.49 -16.95
C CYS A 465 -10.16 11.62 -17.57
N VAL A 466 -8.82 11.53 -17.57
CA VAL A 466 -7.93 12.57 -18.13
C VAL A 466 -8.25 12.83 -19.61
N HIS A 467 -8.69 14.05 -19.93
CA HIS A 467 -8.97 14.43 -21.31
C HIS A 467 -7.68 14.83 -22.04
N HIS A 468 -7.39 14.18 -23.18
CA HIS A 468 -6.09 14.31 -23.85
C HIS A 468 -5.82 15.73 -24.36
N GLU A 469 -6.79 16.37 -25.00
CA GLU A 469 -6.61 17.74 -25.52
C GLU A 469 -6.34 18.75 -24.39
N THR A 470 -7.04 18.61 -23.26
CA THR A 470 -6.82 19.46 -22.07
C THR A 470 -5.41 19.25 -21.51
N LEU A 471 -4.95 18.00 -21.44
CA LEU A 471 -3.58 17.66 -21.01
C LEU A 471 -2.52 18.25 -21.95
N ILE A 472 -2.74 18.17 -23.26
CA ILE A 472 -1.82 18.69 -24.29
C ILE A 472 -1.66 20.21 -24.14
N ARG A 473 -2.76 20.95 -23.96
CA ARG A 473 -2.72 22.40 -23.73
C ARG A 473 -1.99 22.77 -22.43
N LYS A 474 -2.21 22.01 -21.36
CA LYS A 474 -1.45 22.19 -20.10
C LYS A 474 0.05 21.93 -20.29
N LEU A 475 0.42 20.86 -20.99
CA LEU A 475 1.83 20.56 -21.31
C LEU A 475 2.50 21.69 -22.08
N GLN A 476 1.81 22.25 -23.08
CA GLN A 476 2.26 23.44 -23.82
C GLN A 476 2.49 24.65 -22.91
N HIS A 477 1.57 24.91 -21.99
CA HIS A 477 1.69 25.99 -21.01
C HIS A 477 2.93 25.83 -20.12
N TYR A 478 3.22 24.59 -19.70
CA TYR A 478 4.39 24.26 -18.89
C TYR A 478 5.69 24.05 -19.67
N GLY A 479 5.75 24.42 -20.96
CA GLY A 479 7.01 24.44 -21.72
C GLY A 479 7.30 23.21 -22.57
N VAL A 480 6.41 22.21 -22.61
CA VAL A 480 6.53 21.05 -23.51
C VAL A 480 5.88 21.40 -24.84
N ARG A 481 6.68 21.77 -25.82
CA ARG A 481 6.24 22.30 -27.12
C ARG A 481 6.89 21.53 -28.27
N SER A 482 6.46 21.81 -29.51
CA SER A 482 7.06 21.28 -30.74
C SER A 482 7.20 19.75 -30.72
N ASP A 483 8.34 19.19 -31.11
CA ASP A 483 8.51 17.74 -31.29
C ASP A 483 8.39 16.96 -29.98
N ALA A 484 8.77 17.57 -28.86
CA ALA A 484 8.58 16.95 -27.56
C ALA A 484 7.10 16.74 -27.24
N LEU A 485 6.25 17.71 -27.60
CA LEU A 485 4.81 17.58 -27.48
C LEU A 485 4.24 16.57 -28.47
N LYS A 486 4.69 16.58 -29.73
CA LYS A 486 4.27 15.60 -30.75
C LYS A 486 4.48 14.16 -30.26
N LEU A 487 5.62 13.88 -29.62
CA LEU A 487 5.91 12.57 -29.04
C LEU A 487 4.88 12.17 -27.97
N ILE A 488 4.49 13.09 -27.08
CA ILE A 488 3.48 12.82 -26.04
C ILE A 488 2.08 12.64 -26.66
N ILE A 489 1.72 13.46 -27.66
CA ILE A 489 0.47 13.28 -28.43
C ILE A 489 0.44 11.88 -29.07
N SER A 490 1.55 11.47 -29.69
CA SER A 490 1.70 10.16 -30.31
C SER A 490 1.60 9.01 -29.30
N TYR A 491 2.17 9.19 -28.09
CA TYR A 491 2.10 8.24 -26.98
C TYR A 491 0.66 8.04 -26.45
N LEU A 492 -0.15 9.10 -26.39
CA LEU A 492 -1.53 9.07 -25.92
C LEU A 492 -2.52 8.57 -26.99
N SER A 493 -2.22 8.81 -28.27
CA SER A 493 -3.10 8.48 -29.39
C SER A 493 -3.03 7.02 -29.83
N LYS A 494 -4.16 6.49 -30.32
CA LYS A 494 -4.30 5.14 -30.90
C LYS A 494 -3.83 4.02 -29.96
N ARG A 495 -3.96 4.23 -28.65
CA ARG A 495 -3.65 3.19 -27.65
C ARG A 495 -4.74 2.13 -27.68
N THR A 496 -4.35 0.88 -27.52
CA THR A 496 -5.29 -0.23 -27.41
C THR A 496 -4.98 -1.08 -26.21
N GLN A 497 -6.02 -1.70 -25.66
CA GLN A 497 -5.91 -2.57 -24.50
C GLN A 497 -6.67 -3.88 -24.74
N LYS A 498 -6.26 -4.94 -24.03
CA LYS A 498 -6.98 -6.22 -23.97
C LYS A 498 -7.04 -6.72 -22.52
N VAL A 499 -8.23 -6.91 -21.99
CA VAL A 499 -8.46 -7.59 -20.72
C VAL A 499 -8.16 -9.09 -20.86
N VAL A 500 -7.40 -9.63 -19.91
CA VAL A 500 -7.05 -11.06 -19.87
C VAL A 500 -7.48 -11.67 -18.53
N ILE A 501 -8.34 -12.68 -18.60
CA ILE A 501 -8.83 -13.49 -17.47
C ILE A 501 -8.39 -14.94 -17.69
N ASN A 502 -7.66 -15.53 -16.75
CA ASN A 502 -7.26 -16.95 -16.80
C ASN A 502 -6.66 -17.41 -18.16
N ASN A 503 -5.93 -16.53 -18.84
CA ASN A 503 -5.34 -16.69 -20.19
C ASN A 503 -6.30 -16.55 -21.38
N MET A 504 -7.58 -16.30 -21.15
CA MET A 504 -8.54 -15.87 -22.18
C MET A 504 -8.49 -14.36 -22.33
N SER A 505 -8.55 -13.87 -23.57
CA SER A 505 -8.42 -12.43 -23.89
C SER A 505 -9.67 -11.88 -24.56
N SER A 506 -10.07 -10.66 -24.21
CA SER A 506 -11.07 -9.91 -24.95
C SER A 506 -10.63 -9.62 -26.41
N SER A 507 -11.59 -9.17 -27.23
CA SER A 507 -11.32 -8.69 -28.59
C SER A 507 -10.34 -7.50 -28.60
N GLY A 508 -10.42 -6.66 -27.57
CA GLY A 508 -9.62 -5.46 -27.38
C GLY A 508 -10.30 -4.20 -27.86
N SER A 509 -9.94 -3.08 -27.23
CA SER A 509 -10.58 -1.78 -27.47
C SER A 509 -9.56 -0.65 -27.51
N MET A 510 -9.91 0.42 -28.22
CA MET A 510 -9.14 1.66 -28.20
C MET A 510 -9.41 2.43 -26.91
N VAL A 511 -8.36 3.01 -26.33
CA VAL A 511 -8.45 3.87 -25.16
C VAL A 511 -8.60 5.31 -25.64
N GLN A 512 -9.80 5.87 -25.51
CA GLN A 512 -10.13 7.22 -26.01
C GLN A 512 -9.76 8.35 -25.03
N MET A 513 -9.67 8.03 -23.74
CA MET A 513 -9.36 9.00 -22.70
C MET A 513 -8.60 8.34 -21.55
N GLY A 514 -8.02 9.17 -20.68
CA GLY A 514 -7.25 8.72 -19.55
C GLY A 514 -5.78 8.45 -19.85
N VAL A 515 -5.04 8.14 -18.79
CA VAL A 515 -3.66 7.65 -18.88
C VAL A 515 -3.59 6.23 -18.28
N PRO A 516 -2.87 5.28 -18.88
CA PRO A 516 -2.97 3.87 -18.46
C PRO A 516 -2.50 3.66 -17.01
N GLN A 517 -3.33 3.05 -16.18
CA GLN A 517 -2.98 2.67 -14.80
C GLN A 517 -1.91 1.56 -14.81
N GLY A 518 -0.67 1.90 -14.49
CA GLY A 518 0.48 1.00 -14.59
C GLY A 518 1.51 1.38 -15.66
N SER A 519 1.24 2.46 -16.41
CA SER A 519 2.26 3.15 -17.21
C SER A 519 3.28 3.87 -16.33
N ILE A 520 4.44 4.17 -16.91
CA ILE A 520 5.51 4.93 -16.24
C ILE A 520 5.23 6.42 -16.36
N LEU A 521 4.75 6.90 -17.52
CA LEU A 521 4.44 8.31 -17.74
C LEU A 521 3.11 8.76 -17.11
N GLY A 522 2.12 7.87 -16.98
CA GLY A 522 0.77 8.22 -16.54
C GLY A 522 0.70 9.03 -15.24
N PRO A 523 1.38 8.61 -14.15
CA PRO A 523 1.43 9.39 -12.91
C PRO A 523 1.90 10.83 -13.10
N PHE A 524 2.98 11.04 -13.86
CA PHE A 524 3.51 12.39 -14.13
C PHE A 524 2.57 13.23 -14.98
N LEU A 525 1.99 12.65 -16.04
CA LEU A 525 1.01 13.35 -16.87
C LEU A 525 -0.22 13.78 -16.07
N PHE A 526 -0.67 12.96 -15.12
CA PHE A 526 -1.73 13.33 -14.18
C PHE A 526 -1.30 14.47 -13.24
N LEU A 527 -0.05 14.46 -12.75
CA LEU A 527 0.45 15.58 -11.94
C LEU A 527 0.41 16.90 -12.71
N VAL A 528 0.83 16.90 -13.98
CA VAL A 528 0.74 18.08 -14.86
C VAL A 528 -0.72 18.53 -15.04
N TYR A 529 -1.63 17.56 -15.17
CA TYR A 529 -3.05 17.82 -15.37
C TYR A 529 -3.71 18.58 -14.21
N ILE A 530 -3.38 18.21 -12.96
CA ILE A 530 -3.97 18.78 -11.75
C ILE A 530 -3.18 19.97 -11.17
N ASN A 531 -2.04 20.32 -11.79
CA ASN A 531 -1.05 21.19 -11.18
C ASN A 531 -1.54 22.62 -10.92
N ASP A 532 -2.51 23.10 -11.69
CA ASP A 532 -3.10 24.44 -11.58
C ASP A 532 -4.27 24.55 -10.59
N LEU A 533 -4.81 23.41 -10.13
CA LEU A 533 -5.91 23.37 -9.16
C LEU A 533 -5.68 24.25 -7.90
N PRO A 534 -4.48 24.24 -7.27
CA PRO A 534 -4.20 25.06 -6.09
C PRO A 534 -4.38 26.56 -6.27
N TYR A 535 -4.30 27.07 -7.50
CA TYR A 535 -4.31 28.51 -7.77
C TYR A 535 -5.70 29.11 -7.90
N ILE A 536 -6.76 28.29 -7.92
CA ILE A 536 -8.10 28.72 -8.34
C ILE A 536 -8.95 29.24 -7.20
N VAL A 537 -8.70 28.72 -6.00
CA VAL A 537 -9.57 28.94 -4.84
C VAL A 537 -8.99 30.04 -3.90
N GLY A 538 -7.92 30.73 -4.33
CA GLY A 538 -7.34 31.91 -3.65
C GLY A 538 -6.85 31.65 -2.23
N ASP A 539 -6.65 32.70 -1.44
CA ASP A 539 -6.09 32.65 -0.07
C ASP A 539 -7.05 32.13 1.01
N ASN A 540 -8.30 31.80 0.65
CA ASN A 540 -9.34 31.42 1.60
C ASN A 540 -9.17 30.00 2.18
N HIS A 541 -8.22 29.22 1.65
CA HIS A 541 -8.03 27.82 2.01
C HIS A 541 -6.57 27.40 1.82
N ASP A 542 -6.16 26.42 2.61
CA ASP A 542 -4.92 25.70 2.37
C ASP A 542 -5.23 24.37 1.64
N ILE A 543 -4.37 23.96 0.72
CA ILE A 543 -4.56 22.73 -0.08
C ILE A 543 -3.40 21.75 0.10
N VAL A 544 -3.73 20.46 0.17
CA VAL A 544 -2.79 19.35 0.14
C VAL A 544 -3.22 18.40 -0.98
N LEU A 545 -2.31 18.17 -1.94
CA LEU A 545 -2.52 17.23 -3.05
C LEU A 545 -1.64 16.00 -2.86
N PHE A 546 -2.22 14.81 -3.06
CA PHE A 546 -1.47 13.57 -3.22
C PHE A 546 -2.01 12.82 -4.43
N ALA A 547 -1.45 13.14 -5.60
CA ALA A 547 -2.03 12.72 -6.88
C ALA A 547 -3.49 13.19 -7.00
N ASP A 548 -4.46 12.29 -7.09
CA ASP A 548 -5.89 12.57 -7.19
C ASP A 548 -6.55 12.91 -5.85
N ASP A 549 -5.99 12.44 -4.73
CA ASP A 549 -6.46 12.78 -3.39
C ASP A 549 -6.23 14.28 -3.12
N THR A 550 -7.32 15.05 -3.08
CA THR A 550 -7.31 16.50 -2.85
C THR A 550 -7.95 16.81 -1.51
N SER A 551 -7.26 17.58 -0.66
CA SER A 551 -7.77 18.01 0.64
C SER A 551 -7.63 19.52 0.81
N LEU A 552 -8.73 20.16 1.20
CA LEU A 552 -8.82 21.61 1.40
C LEU A 552 -9.09 21.88 2.87
N ILE A 553 -8.38 22.83 3.47
CA ILE A 553 -8.57 23.27 4.86
C ILE A 553 -8.95 24.76 4.85
N PHE A 554 -10.20 25.04 5.23
CA PHE A 554 -10.70 26.40 5.41
C PHE A 554 -10.55 26.83 6.87
N LYS A 555 -10.14 28.08 7.09
CA LYS A 555 -10.01 28.69 8.42
C LYS A 555 -11.26 29.52 8.70
N LEU A 556 -12.05 29.11 9.69
CA LEU A 556 -13.34 29.72 10.01
C LEU A 556 -13.26 30.50 11.32
N SER A 557 -13.59 31.79 11.26
CA SER A 557 -13.81 32.58 12.47
C SER A 557 -15.00 32.02 13.25
N ARG A 558 -14.86 31.92 14.58
CA ARG A 558 -15.95 31.45 15.46
C ARG A 558 -17.07 32.48 15.60
N GLN A 559 -16.77 33.75 15.35
CA GLN A 559 -17.69 34.88 15.52
C GLN A 559 -18.48 35.20 14.24
N LEU A 560 -17.95 34.84 13.07
CA LEU A 560 -18.53 35.11 11.76
C LEU A 560 -18.58 33.81 10.97
N LEU A 561 -19.75 33.18 10.92
CA LEU A 561 -19.96 31.93 10.17
C LEU A 561 -20.06 32.23 8.66
N LYS A 562 -18.92 32.39 8.01
CA LYS A 562 -18.83 32.68 6.57
C LYS A 562 -18.90 31.41 5.71
N TYR A 563 -19.97 30.63 5.85
CA TYR A 563 -20.14 29.44 5.00
C TYR A 563 -20.35 29.79 3.52
N ASP A 564 -20.80 31.00 3.20
CA ASP A 564 -20.93 31.48 1.82
C ASP A 564 -19.58 31.60 1.11
N GLU A 565 -18.53 32.06 1.79
CA GLU A 565 -17.17 32.10 1.23
C GLU A 565 -16.65 30.68 0.95
N VAL A 566 -16.96 29.72 1.84
CA VAL A 566 -16.63 28.31 1.63
C VAL A 566 -17.44 27.71 0.47
N ASN A 567 -18.74 27.98 0.39
CA ASN A 567 -19.58 27.51 -0.71
C ASN A 567 -19.12 28.10 -2.05
N ASN A 568 -18.76 29.40 -2.10
CA ASN A 568 -18.19 30.02 -3.28
C ASN A 568 -16.87 29.36 -3.71
N ALA A 569 -16.02 29.02 -2.75
CA ALA A 569 -14.79 28.28 -2.99
C ALA A 569 -15.05 26.85 -3.51
N ILE A 570 -16.01 26.13 -2.92
CA ILE A 570 -16.44 24.81 -3.40
C ILE A 570 -16.99 24.90 -4.82
N SER A 571 -17.81 25.90 -5.14
CA SER A 571 -18.36 26.10 -6.49
C SER A 571 -17.27 26.34 -7.52
N LYS A 572 -16.24 27.15 -7.20
CA LYS A 572 -15.07 27.34 -8.06
C LYS A 572 -14.28 26.04 -8.27
N LEU A 573 -14.13 25.26 -7.20
CA LEU A 573 -13.47 23.96 -7.23
C LEU A 573 -14.22 22.96 -8.13
N VAL A 574 -15.54 22.83 -7.95
CA VAL A 574 -16.42 21.98 -8.77
C VAL A 574 -16.32 22.41 -10.23
N ASN A 575 -16.46 23.70 -10.51
CA ASN A 575 -16.33 24.23 -11.87
C ASN A 575 -14.97 23.89 -12.48
N TRP A 576 -13.86 24.00 -11.73
CA TRP A 576 -12.56 23.59 -12.26
C TRP A 576 -12.49 22.09 -12.56
N PHE A 577 -13.02 21.24 -11.68
CA PHE A 577 -13.06 19.80 -11.93
C PHE A 577 -13.87 19.48 -13.20
N ASP A 578 -15.05 20.09 -13.35
CA ASP A 578 -15.95 19.88 -14.48
C ASP A 578 -15.32 20.33 -15.80
N VAL A 579 -14.79 21.55 -15.90
CA VAL A 579 -14.16 22.04 -17.13
C VAL A 579 -12.90 21.24 -17.51
N ASN A 580 -12.21 20.67 -16.51
CA ASN A 580 -11.10 19.74 -16.69
C ASN A 580 -11.55 18.27 -16.78
N ASN A 581 -12.82 17.98 -17.04
CA ASN A 581 -13.30 16.61 -17.28
C ASN A 581 -13.00 15.61 -16.13
N LEU A 582 -13.05 16.07 -14.89
CA LEU A 582 -12.86 15.26 -13.69
C LEU A 582 -14.13 15.29 -12.86
N HIS A 583 -14.73 14.12 -12.60
CA HIS A 583 -15.97 14.06 -11.83
C HIS A 583 -15.70 13.96 -10.33
N LEU A 584 -16.06 15.00 -9.58
CA LEU A 584 -16.01 15.02 -8.11
C LEU A 584 -17.21 14.25 -7.52
N ASN A 585 -16.92 13.16 -6.80
CA ASN A 585 -17.96 12.30 -6.24
C ASN A 585 -18.54 12.90 -4.95
N GLY A 586 -19.77 13.42 -5.00
CA GLY A 586 -20.42 14.04 -3.84
C GLY A 586 -20.62 13.08 -2.66
N THR A 587 -21.00 11.83 -2.92
CA THR A 587 -21.26 10.84 -1.87
C THR A 587 -20.00 10.39 -1.11
N LYS A 588 -18.86 10.34 -1.80
CA LYS A 588 -17.57 9.92 -1.25
C LYS A 588 -16.76 11.08 -0.70
N THR A 589 -16.95 12.28 -1.24
CA THR A 589 -16.35 13.50 -0.69
C THR A 589 -16.83 13.70 0.74
N LYS A 590 -15.90 13.91 1.67
CA LYS A 590 -16.21 14.05 3.10
C LYS A 590 -15.90 15.45 3.59
N CYS A 591 -16.80 15.98 4.42
CA CYS A 591 -16.61 17.24 5.13
C CYS A 591 -16.38 16.96 6.62
N MET A 592 -15.35 17.54 7.22
CA MET A 592 -15.04 17.38 8.64
C MET A 592 -14.69 18.73 9.27
N LYS A 593 -15.31 19.04 10.41
CA LYS A 593 -15.00 20.25 11.17
C LYS A 593 -14.07 19.90 12.32
N PHE A 594 -12.84 20.40 12.25
CA PHE A 594 -11.81 20.26 13.27
C PHE A 594 -11.98 21.34 14.34
N VAL A 595 -12.30 20.93 15.56
CA VAL A 595 -12.60 21.84 16.67
C VAL A 595 -11.76 21.53 17.91
N THR A 596 -11.48 22.57 18.70
CA THR A 596 -10.94 22.38 20.06
C THR A 596 -12.02 21.81 20.99
N PRO A 597 -11.65 21.07 22.06
CA PRO A 597 -12.61 20.66 23.09
C PRO A 597 -13.41 21.87 23.59
N ASN A 598 -14.72 21.68 23.82
CA ASN A 598 -15.68 22.66 24.34
C ASN A 598 -16.31 23.64 23.33
N VAL A 599 -16.04 23.51 22.03
CA VAL A 599 -16.79 24.25 21.00
C VAL A 599 -17.96 23.38 20.50
N LYS A 600 -19.20 23.88 20.59
CA LYS A 600 -20.36 23.20 20.00
C LYS A 600 -20.21 23.17 18.47
N GLN A 601 -20.36 21.99 17.87
CA GLN A 601 -20.47 21.88 16.41
C GLN A 601 -21.84 22.43 16.00
N LEU A 602 -21.84 23.56 15.30
CA LEU A 602 -23.02 24.07 14.63
C LEU A 602 -23.19 23.36 13.29
N ASN A 603 -24.45 23.19 12.85
CA ASN A 603 -24.76 22.65 11.54
C ASN A 603 -24.13 23.50 10.44
N THR A 604 -23.52 22.85 9.46
CA THR A 604 -22.96 23.48 8.26
C THR A 604 -23.97 23.40 7.11
N ASN A 605 -24.22 24.51 6.42
CA ASN A 605 -25.01 24.54 5.17
C ASN A 605 -24.05 24.55 3.97
N LEU A 606 -23.29 23.47 3.81
CA LEU A 606 -22.35 23.32 2.72
C LEU A 606 -22.98 22.52 1.59
N ILE A 607 -22.90 23.04 0.38
CA ILE A 607 -23.52 22.47 -0.81
C ILE A 607 -22.43 22.03 -1.78
N LEU A 608 -22.54 20.80 -2.28
CA LEU A 608 -21.69 20.25 -3.34
C LEU A 608 -22.59 19.63 -4.40
N ASN A 609 -22.49 20.08 -5.65
CA ASN A 609 -23.33 19.64 -6.77
C ASN A 609 -24.84 19.73 -6.47
N GLY A 610 -25.28 20.75 -5.73
CA GLY A 610 -26.68 20.92 -5.32
C GLY A 610 -27.11 20.06 -4.13
N GLU A 611 -26.26 19.15 -3.63
CA GLU A 611 -26.55 18.31 -2.47
C GLU A 611 -25.84 18.80 -1.21
N LYS A 612 -26.46 18.60 -0.04
CA LYS A 612 -25.85 18.96 1.24
C LYS A 612 -24.70 18.01 1.60
N LEU A 613 -23.50 18.56 1.81
CA LEU A 613 -22.37 17.79 2.31
C LEU A 613 -22.59 17.40 3.78
N SER A 614 -22.56 16.09 4.06
CA SER A 614 -22.65 15.58 5.43
C SER A 614 -21.35 15.80 6.19
N LEU A 615 -21.49 16.32 7.42
CA LEU A 615 -20.38 16.43 8.35
C LEU A 615 -20.06 15.05 8.93
N VAL A 616 -18.78 14.67 8.95
CA VAL A 616 -18.31 13.43 9.55
C VAL A 616 -17.33 13.70 10.68
N ASP A 617 -17.40 12.88 11.73
CA ASP A 617 -16.46 12.93 12.86
C ASP A 617 -15.15 12.18 12.61
N THR A 618 -15.12 11.27 11.63
CA THR A 618 -13.93 10.52 11.24
C THR A 618 -13.79 10.42 9.72
N THR A 619 -12.56 10.51 9.21
CA THR A 619 -12.24 10.32 7.79
C THR A 619 -10.88 9.65 7.61
N ILE A 620 -10.62 9.04 6.46
CA ILE A 620 -9.32 8.44 6.13
C ILE A 620 -8.58 9.40 5.21
N PHE A 621 -7.40 9.84 5.66
CA PHE A 621 -6.47 10.64 4.88
C PHE A 621 -5.18 9.86 4.68
N LEU A 622 -4.87 9.47 3.42
CA LEU A 622 -3.66 8.74 3.04
C LEU A 622 -3.32 7.54 3.94
N GLY A 623 -4.35 6.77 4.33
CA GLY A 623 -4.23 5.57 5.18
C GLY A 623 -4.15 5.84 6.69
N ILE A 624 -4.25 7.09 7.13
CA ILE A 624 -4.36 7.50 8.54
C ILE A 624 -5.81 7.92 8.81
N THR A 625 -6.39 7.48 9.92
CA THR A 625 -7.75 7.92 10.30
C THR A 625 -7.67 9.20 11.10
N LEU A 626 -8.22 10.28 10.57
CA LEU A 626 -8.40 11.54 11.28
C LEU A 626 -9.73 11.50 12.04
N ASP A 627 -9.75 12.12 13.21
CA ASP A 627 -10.95 12.44 13.96
C ASP A 627 -11.06 13.96 14.14
N ALA A 628 -12.28 14.48 14.29
CA ALA A 628 -12.56 15.92 14.39
C ALA A 628 -11.77 16.64 15.51
N LYS A 629 -11.27 15.91 16.51
CA LYS A 629 -10.48 16.47 17.60
C LYS A 629 -8.99 16.14 17.47
N LEU A 630 -8.56 15.34 16.49
CA LEU A 630 -7.18 14.81 16.38
C LEU A 630 -6.70 14.13 17.68
N GLN A 631 -7.57 13.33 18.32
CA GLN A 631 -7.22 12.49 19.47
C GLN A 631 -6.61 11.13 19.07
N TRP A 632 -6.80 10.72 17.81
CA TRP A 632 -6.28 9.51 17.19
C TRP A 632 -6.86 8.18 17.70
N SER A 633 -7.78 8.17 18.67
CA SER A 633 -8.36 6.92 19.19
C SER A 633 -8.97 6.02 18.09
N PRO A 634 -9.72 6.55 17.09
CA PRO A 634 -10.20 5.74 15.95
C PRO A 634 -9.06 5.14 15.11
N HIS A 635 -7.96 5.88 14.92
CA HIS A 635 -6.77 5.39 14.23
C HIS A 635 -6.07 4.28 15.02
N ILE A 636 -5.86 4.49 16.32
CA ILE A 636 -5.24 3.50 17.22
C ILE A 636 -6.05 2.19 17.23
N SER A 637 -7.38 2.27 17.26
CA SER A 637 -8.26 1.09 17.18
C SER A 637 -8.06 0.29 15.89
N LYS A 638 -8.11 0.96 14.72
CA LYS A 638 -7.88 0.33 13.41
C LYS A 638 -6.46 -0.23 13.30
N LEU A 639 -5.46 0.50 13.80
CA LEU A 639 -4.06 0.10 13.81
C LEU A 639 -3.84 -1.14 14.69
N ALA A 640 -4.40 -1.17 15.90
CA ALA A 640 -4.34 -2.31 16.82
C ALA A 640 -4.94 -3.57 16.19
N SER A 641 -6.05 -3.44 15.46
CA SER A 641 -6.66 -4.54 14.71
C SER A 641 -5.73 -5.11 13.64
N ARG A 642 -5.00 -4.26 12.89
CA ARG A 642 -4.03 -4.69 11.88
C ARG A 642 -2.77 -5.31 12.52
N LEU A 643 -2.24 -4.69 13.57
CA LEU A 643 -1.07 -5.17 14.30
C LEU A 643 -1.32 -6.46 15.05
N SER A 644 -2.55 -6.70 15.53
CA SER A 644 -2.93 -7.99 16.11
C SER A 644 -2.82 -9.11 15.08
N SER A 645 -3.31 -8.90 13.86
CA SER A 645 -3.12 -9.84 12.75
C SER A 645 -1.64 -10.03 12.39
N ALA A 646 -0.83 -8.96 12.47
CA ALA A 646 0.61 -9.04 12.26
C ALA A 646 1.33 -9.82 13.37
N ALA A 647 0.95 -9.63 14.63
CA ALA A 647 1.50 -10.39 15.76
C ALA A 647 1.17 -11.88 15.63
N TYR A 648 -0.06 -12.22 15.21
CA TYR A 648 -0.44 -13.60 14.91
C TYR A 648 0.42 -14.20 13.79
N ALA A 649 0.61 -13.44 12.70
CA ALA A 649 1.44 -13.85 11.57
C ALA A 649 2.90 -14.14 11.98
N VAL A 650 3.50 -13.25 12.80
CA VAL A 650 4.84 -13.44 13.38
C VAL A 650 4.89 -14.69 14.25
N LYS A 651 3.90 -14.88 15.14
CA LYS A 651 3.81 -16.06 16.00
C LYS A 651 3.69 -17.35 15.20
N LYS A 652 2.86 -17.36 14.16
CA LYS A 652 2.66 -18.51 13.29
C LYS A 652 3.95 -18.87 12.55
N ILE A 653 4.62 -17.89 11.97
CA ILE A 653 5.91 -18.12 11.30
C ILE A 653 6.97 -18.59 12.28
N ARG A 654 7.02 -18.03 13.49
CA ARG A 654 7.99 -18.48 14.49
C ARG A 654 7.77 -19.95 14.88
N SER A 655 6.53 -20.41 14.98
CA SER A 655 6.21 -21.82 15.23
C SER A 655 6.68 -22.77 14.13
N LEU A 656 6.95 -22.24 12.94
CA LEU A 656 7.28 -22.99 11.72
C LEU A 656 8.71 -22.77 11.24
N THR A 657 9.45 -21.78 11.74
CA THR A 657 10.74 -21.33 11.19
C THR A 657 11.66 -20.79 12.28
N SER A 658 12.86 -20.32 11.90
CA SER A 658 13.85 -19.76 12.83
C SER A 658 13.49 -18.36 13.37
N VAL A 659 14.22 -17.93 14.41
CA VAL A 659 14.11 -16.59 15.01
C VAL A 659 14.39 -15.50 13.97
N GLU A 660 15.41 -15.69 13.13
CA GLU A 660 15.83 -14.73 12.10
C GLU A 660 14.71 -14.51 11.08
N THR A 661 14.03 -15.58 10.70
CA THR A 661 12.90 -15.54 9.77
C THR A 661 11.71 -14.80 10.40
N ALA A 662 11.39 -15.10 11.66
CA ALA A 662 10.34 -14.39 12.39
C ALA A 662 10.65 -12.89 12.57
N ARG A 663 11.92 -12.53 12.81
CA ARG A 663 12.39 -11.12 12.83
C ARG A 663 12.19 -10.44 11.49
N LEU A 664 12.51 -11.10 10.37
CA LEU A 664 12.27 -10.56 9.03
C LEU A 664 10.78 -10.24 8.82
N VAL A 665 9.88 -11.14 9.25
CA VAL A 665 8.42 -10.91 9.19
C VAL A 665 8.00 -9.75 10.07
N TYR A 666 8.53 -9.67 11.29
CA TYR A 666 8.27 -8.56 12.19
C TYR A 666 8.62 -7.22 11.54
N PHE A 667 9.82 -7.06 10.98
CA PHE A 667 10.21 -5.78 10.36
C PHE A 667 9.42 -5.49 9.08
N SER A 668 9.22 -6.50 8.23
CA SER A 668 8.54 -6.33 6.94
C SER A 668 7.02 -6.07 7.07
N TYR A 669 6.39 -6.54 8.15
CA TYR A 669 4.93 -6.45 8.33
C TYR A 669 4.49 -5.74 9.60
N PHE A 670 4.90 -6.21 10.78
CA PHE A 670 4.45 -5.61 12.04
C PHE A 670 5.00 -4.18 12.19
N HIS A 671 6.32 -4.04 12.08
CA HIS A 671 6.99 -2.76 12.24
C HIS A 671 6.60 -1.77 11.14
N SER A 672 6.51 -2.20 9.88
CA SER A 672 6.11 -1.32 8.77
C SER A 672 4.70 -0.74 8.94
N ILE A 673 3.75 -1.51 9.48
CA ILE A 673 2.42 -1.00 9.87
C ILE A 673 2.53 -0.05 11.06
N MET A 674 3.29 -0.43 12.08
CA MET A 674 3.44 0.34 13.34
C MET A 674 4.19 1.66 13.14
N SER A 675 5.13 1.76 12.22
CA SER A 675 5.93 2.97 12.01
C SER A 675 5.26 3.96 11.05
N TYR A 676 4.27 3.51 10.25
CA TYR A 676 3.62 4.36 9.25
C TYR A 676 2.90 5.54 9.90
N GLY A 677 3.30 6.76 9.55
CA GLY A 677 2.72 7.99 10.08
C GLY A 677 2.90 8.20 11.59
N ILE A 678 3.80 7.45 12.27
CA ILE A 678 3.98 7.53 13.73
C ILE A 678 4.35 8.94 14.21
N LEU A 679 4.97 9.75 13.36
CA LEU A 679 5.21 11.17 13.62
C LEU A 679 3.91 11.91 14.00
N LEU A 680 2.80 11.59 13.34
CA LEU A 680 1.51 12.25 13.54
C LEU A 680 0.79 11.72 14.78
N TRP A 681 0.59 10.40 14.90
CA TRP A 681 -0.26 9.82 15.95
C TRP A 681 0.50 9.30 17.17
N GLY A 682 1.84 9.24 17.14
CA GLY A 682 2.66 8.63 18.20
C GLY A 682 2.61 9.33 19.57
N HIS A 683 1.97 10.50 19.64
CA HIS A 683 1.68 11.22 20.88
C HIS A 683 0.30 10.91 21.49
N ALA A 684 -0.52 10.07 20.84
CA ALA A 684 -1.85 9.75 21.31
C ALA A 684 -1.85 9.05 22.68
N ALA A 685 -2.90 9.29 23.47
CA ALA A 685 -3.02 8.76 24.83
C ALA A 685 -3.06 7.22 24.85
N ASP A 686 -3.74 6.61 23.88
CA ASP A 686 -3.98 5.16 23.82
C ASP A 686 -2.83 4.35 23.19
N THR A 687 -1.66 4.96 22.96
CA THR A 687 -0.50 4.30 22.30
C THR A 687 0.03 3.09 23.06
N GLU A 688 -0.26 2.98 24.36
CA GLU A 688 0.11 1.80 25.15
C GLU A 688 -0.47 0.50 24.57
N ILE A 689 -1.67 0.53 23.98
CA ILE A 689 -2.30 -0.62 23.32
C ILE A 689 -1.38 -1.17 22.21
N ILE A 690 -0.80 -0.26 21.42
CA ILE A 690 0.13 -0.60 20.34
C ILE A 690 1.43 -1.17 20.90
N PHE A 691 1.94 -0.59 21.99
CA PHE A 691 3.17 -1.08 22.63
C PHE A 691 2.98 -2.48 23.23
N VAL A 692 1.82 -2.79 23.81
CA VAL A 692 1.47 -4.14 24.28
C VAL A 692 1.49 -5.15 23.12
N LEU A 693 0.95 -4.79 21.95
CA LEU A 693 1.01 -5.65 20.77
C LEU A 693 2.44 -5.84 20.26
N GLN A 694 3.27 -4.79 20.30
CA GLN A 694 4.70 -4.90 19.98
C GLN A 694 5.39 -5.90 20.91
N LYS A 695 5.20 -5.76 22.22
CA LYS A 695 5.72 -6.69 23.23
C LYS A 695 5.24 -8.12 22.97
N ARG A 696 3.97 -8.32 22.59
CA ARG A 696 3.42 -9.65 22.26
C ARG A 696 4.11 -10.27 21.05
N ALA A 697 4.36 -9.48 20.00
CA ALA A 697 5.11 -9.95 18.83
C ALA A 697 6.56 -10.32 19.17
N ILE A 698 7.25 -9.52 19.99
CA ILE A 698 8.62 -9.82 20.43
C ILE A 698 8.67 -11.09 21.30
N ARG A 699 7.76 -11.25 22.28
CA ARG A 699 7.69 -12.49 23.06
C ARG A 699 7.45 -13.71 22.18
N ALA A 700 6.61 -13.56 21.15
CA ALA A 700 6.38 -14.63 20.20
C ALA A 700 7.64 -15.02 19.42
N ILE A 701 8.50 -14.07 19.02
CA ILE A 701 9.74 -14.36 18.29
C ILE A 701 10.74 -15.14 19.15
N TYR A 702 10.87 -14.76 20.43
CA TYR A 702 11.90 -15.26 21.33
C TYR A 702 11.41 -16.31 22.33
N ASP A 703 10.18 -16.83 22.15
CA ASP A 703 9.55 -17.84 23.00
C ASP A 703 9.53 -17.49 24.50
N LEU A 704 9.36 -16.19 24.80
CA LEU A 704 9.35 -15.67 26.17
C LEU A 704 7.99 -15.87 26.84
N LYS A 705 7.99 -15.97 28.17
CA LYS A 705 6.76 -16.21 28.94
C LYS A 705 5.82 -14.99 28.88
N PRO A 706 4.50 -15.20 29.01
CA PRO A 706 3.57 -14.08 29.21
C PRO A 706 4.03 -13.19 30.35
N LYS A 707 3.89 -11.87 30.18
CA LYS A 707 4.28 -10.83 31.16
C LYS A 707 5.78 -10.67 31.47
N GLU A 708 6.65 -11.57 31.01
CA GLU A 708 8.11 -11.44 31.19
C GLU A 708 8.62 -10.07 30.71
N SER A 709 9.49 -9.43 31.49
CA SER A 709 10.00 -8.10 31.15
C SER A 709 10.82 -8.14 29.87
N LEU A 710 10.55 -7.20 28.96
CA LEU A 710 11.29 -7.07 27.70
C LEU A 710 12.33 -5.96 27.72
N ARG A 711 12.53 -5.28 28.85
CA ARG A 711 13.28 -4.01 28.87
C ARG A 711 14.73 -4.23 28.43
N GLN A 712 15.39 -5.22 29.04
CA GLN A 712 16.72 -5.62 28.60
C GLN A 712 16.69 -6.28 27.22
N LYS A 713 15.64 -7.07 26.93
CA LYS A 713 15.52 -7.78 25.67
C LYS A 713 15.51 -6.87 24.46
N PHE A 714 14.80 -5.74 24.50
CA PHE A 714 14.77 -4.76 23.42
C PHE A 714 16.17 -4.24 23.06
N LYS A 715 17.02 -4.05 24.07
CA LYS A 715 18.41 -3.62 23.91
C LYS A 715 19.25 -4.71 23.25
N GLU A 716 19.21 -5.93 23.79
CA GLU A 716 19.94 -7.09 23.25
C GLU A 716 19.64 -7.34 21.76
N ILE A 717 18.36 -7.23 21.38
CA ILE A 717 17.90 -7.63 20.05
C ILE A 717 17.92 -6.47 19.04
N ASN A 718 18.37 -5.28 19.46
CA ASN A 718 18.40 -4.04 18.68
C ASN A 718 17.05 -3.73 17.99
N ILE A 719 15.97 -3.73 18.78
CA ILE A 719 14.64 -3.30 18.32
C ILE A 719 14.22 -2.07 19.13
N LEU A 720 13.84 -1.00 18.42
CA LEU A 720 13.30 0.19 19.05
C LEU A 720 11.92 -0.13 19.62
N THR A 721 11.70 0.26 20.87
CA THR A 721 10.35 0.33 21.44
C THR A 721 9.49 1.33 20.67
N LEU A 722 8.17 1.28 20.83
CA LEU A 722 7.26 2.25 20.21
C LEU A 722 7.66 3.70 20.53
N ALA A 723 7.96 4.00 21.80
CA ALA A 723 8.39 5.33 22.22
C ALA A 723 9.72 5.74 21.57
N SER A 724 10.72 4.84 21.54
CA SER A 724 12.00 5.13 20.90
C SER A 724 11.86 5.30 19.39
N GLN A 725 10.95 4.56 18.74
CA GLN A 725 10.64 4.75 17.32
C GLN A 725 10.01 6.13 17.06
N TYR A 726 9.08 6.56 17.92
CA TYR A 726 8.48 7.90 17.81
C TYR A 726 9.51 9.02 17.99
N ILE A 727 10.39 8.90 18.99
CA ILE A 727 11.50 9.84 19.22
C ILE A 727 12.42 9.87 17.99
N TYR A 728 12.82 8.71 17.48
CA TYR A 728 13.65 8.58 16.29
C TYR A 728 13.04 9.31 15.07
N GLU A 729 11.75 9.10 14.77
CA GLU A 729 11.12 9.76 13.61
C GLU A 729 11.03 11.29 13.79
N ASN A 730 10.77 11.78 15.01
CA ASN A 730 10.78 13.22 15.30
C ASN A 730 12.17 13.84 15.05
N LEU A 731 13.23 13.18 15.50
CA LEU A 731 14.61 13.65 15.32
C LEU A 731 15.02 13.62 13.84
N MET A 732 14.64 12.57 13.12
CA MET A 732 14.88 12.47 11.69
C MET A 732 14.12 13.53 10.90
N TYR A 733 12.89 13.85 11.31
CA TYR A 733 12.10 14.92 10.68
C TYR A 733 12.79 16.27 10.79
N VAL A 734 13.26 16.66 11.98
CA VAL A 734 14.01 17.92 12.17
C VAL A 734 15.30 17.92 11.37
N HIS A 735 16.08 16.84 11.45
CA HIS A 735 17.38 16.78 10.80
C HIS A 735 17.31 16.82 9.27
N LYS A 736 16.25 16.27 8.67
CA LYS A 736 16.02 16.34 7.22
C LYS A 736 15.51 17.69 6.75
N ASN A 737 14.85 18.45 7.63
CA ASN A 737 14.16 19.69 7.29
C ASN A 737 14.72 20.89 8.06
N LYS A 738 16.03 20.91 8.33
CA LYS A 738 16.68 21.95 9.16
C LYS A 738 16.39 23.37 8.70
N SER A 739 16.26 23.59 7.40
CA SER A 739 15.96 24.91 6.80
C SER A 739 14.60 25.48 7.17
N ILE A 740 13.68 24.66 7.68
CA ILE A 740 12.33 25.10 8.10
C ILE A 740 12.34 25.59 9.56
N PHE A 741 13.37 25.26 10.34
CA PHE A 741 13.44 25.60 11.76
C PHE A 741 14.38 26.78 12.01
N ILE A 742 13.94 27.69 12.87
CA ILE A 742 14.68 28.88 13.27
C ILE A 742 15.62 28.52 14.43
N LYS A 743 16.90 28.89 14.34
CA LYS A 743 17.84 28.81 15.46
C LYS A 743 17.76 30.07 16.31
N ILE A 744 18.16 29.95 17.57
CA ILE A 744 18.27 31.10 18.47
C ILE A 744 19.26 32.13 17.90
N SER A 745 20.34 31.67 17.25
CA SER A 745 21.29 32.55 16.56
C SER A 745 20.71 33.39 15.43
N ASP A 746 19.56 32.97 14.87
CA ASP A 746 18.94 33.66 13.73
C ASP A 746 18.06 34.82 14.21
N ILE A 747 17.70 34.84 15.50
CA ILE A 747 16.85 35.88 16.11
C ILE A 747 17.70 36.99 16.75
N HIS A 748 18.83 36.63 17.38
CA HIS A 748 19.69 37.61 18.03
C HIS A 748 21.18 37.30 17.87
N SER A 749 22.00 38.34 17.81
CA SER A 749 23.47 38.26 17.70
C SER A 749 24.18 37.94 19.02
N VAL A 750 23.45 37.86 20.14
CA VAL A 750 24.02 37.60 21.46
C VAL A 750 24.61 36.18 21.55
N ASN A 751 25.88 36.09 21.93
CA ASN A 751 26.63 34.84 22.00
C ASN A 751 26.29 34.05 23.29
N THR A 752 25.11 33.42 23.31
CA THR A 752 24.67 32.59 24.44
C THR A 752 25.11 31.13 24.28
N ARG A 753 25.28 30.40 25.39
CA ARG A 753 25.61 28.96 25.40
C ARG A 753 24.61 28.07 24.64
N ASN A 754 23.41 28.58 24.34
CA ASN A 754 22.33 27.87 23.66
C ASN A 754 22.07 28.34 22.22
N ARG A 755 22.92 29.19 21.62
CA ARG A 755 22.67 29.79 20.30
C ARG A 755 22.40 28.79 19.17
N HIS A 756 22.96 27.57 19.25
CA HIS A 756 22.77 26.52 18.25
C HIS A 756 21.42 25.79 18.36
N LYS A 757 20.68 25.96 19.48
CA LYS A 757 19.38 25.32 19.68
C LYS A 757 18.32 25.95 18.79
N LEU A 758 17.34 25.12 18.44
CA LEU A 758 16.16 25.52 17.71
C LEU A 758 15.15 26.21 18.62
N VAL A 759 14.47 27.21 18.10
CA VAL A 759 13.43 27.96 18.81
C VAL A 759 12.19 27.08 18.90
N VAL A 760 11.71 26.84 20.13
CA VAL A 760 10.42 26.16 20.34
C VAL A 760 9.31 27.19 20.14
N PRO A 761 8.39 27.00 19.19
CA PRO A 761 7.29 27.94 18.98
C PRO A 761 6.46 28.11 20.24
N VAL A 762 6.12 29.36 20.57
CA VAL A 762 5.12 29.65 21.58
C VAL A 762 3.76 29.27 21.01
N THR A 763 3.04 28.43 21.75
CA THR A 763 1.73 27.93 21.35
C THR A 763 0.73 28.23 22.46
N ARG A 764 -0.43 28.78 22.12
CA ARG A 764 -1.58 28.97 23.00
C ARG A 764 -2.15 27.63 23.46
N LEU A 765 -2.18 26.61 22.60
CA LEU A 765 -2.78 25.31 22.94
C LEU A 765 -1.71 24.28 23.33
N HIS A 766 -1.87 23.73 24.53
CA HIS A 766 -1.02 22.64 25.04
C HIS A 766 -0.99 21.42 24.10
N ARG A 767 -2.09 21.15 23.38
CA ARG A 767 -2.18 20.06 22.39
C ARG A 767 -1.24 20.27 21.20
N VAL A 768 -1.18 21.49 20.67
CA VAL A 768 -0.28 21.83 19.56
C VAL A 768 1.18 21.74 20.03
N SER A 769 1.45 22.29 21.22
CA SER A 769 2.75 22.18 21.90
C SER A 769 3.23 20.73 22.08
N ASN A 770 2.32 19.82 22.41
CA ASN A 770 2.60 18.39 22.62
C ASN A 770 2.48 17.52 21.37
N SER A 771 2.15 18.11 20.23
CA SER A 771 2.19 17.41 18.95
C SER A 771 3.62 17.30 18.43
N PHE A 772 3.78 16.78 17.21
CA PHE A 772 5.09 16.74 16.55
C PHE A 772 5.69 18.15 16.37
N LEU A 773 4.89 19.22 16.25
CA LEU A 773 5.39 20.59 16.07
C LEU A 773 6.30 21.03 17.21
N GLY A 774 5.87 20.87 18.46
CA GLY A 774 6.69 21.22 19.62
C GLY A 774 7.65 20.11 20.03
N ARG A 775 7.20 18.85 20.02
CA ARG A 775 8.01 17.72 20.52
C ARG A 775 9.26 17.47 19.70
N CYS A 776 9.19 17.58 18.36
CA CYS A 776 10.36 17.30 17.54
C CYS A 776 11.53 18.24 17.86
N ILE A 777 11.23 19.53 18.09
CA ILE A 777 12.21 20.56 18.46
C ILE A 777 12.75 20.31 19.87
N ARG A 778 11.88 20.01 20.85
CA ARG A 778 12.30 19.69 22.23
C ARG A 778 13.22 18.46 22.27
N PHE A 779 12.91 17.42 21.51
CA PHE A 779 13.75 16.24 21.42
C PHE A 779 15.09 16.56 20.75
N TYR A 780 15.07 17.34 19.67
CA TYR A 780 16.26 17.71 18.91
C TYR A 780 17.21 18.59 19.72
N ASN A 781 16.68 19.52 20.53
CA ASN A 781 17.45 20.39 21.40
C ASN A 781 18.17 19.67 22.56
N LYS A 782 17.85 18.39 22.82
CA LYS A 782 18.63 17.55 23.72
C LYS A 782 19.91 17.00 23.06
N ILE A 783 20.05 17.07 21.73
CA ILE A 783 21.20 16.53 21.00
C ILE A 783 22.38 17.53 21.07
N PRO A 784 23.59 17.09 21.45
CA PRO A 784 24.81 17.89 21.35
C PRO A 784 25.09 18.42 19.94
N GLU A 785 25.63 19.64 19.83
CA GLU A 785 25.87 20.33 18.56
C GLU A 785 26.75 19.55 17.58
N ASN A 786 27.80 18.90 18.07
CA ASN A 786 28.70 18.04 17.27
C ASN A 786 27.97 16.85 16.61
N ILE A 787 26.85 16.41 17.18
CA ILE A 787 26.02 15.34 16.63
C ILE A 787 25.00 15.93 15.67
N GLN A 788 24.44 17.10 15.99
CA GLN A 788 23.53 17.82 15.09
C GLN A 788 24.18 18.16 13.75
N SER A 789 25.49 18.42 13.71
CA SER A 789 26.25 18.75 12.49
C SER A 789 26.58 17.54 11.60
N LEU A 790 26.34 16.30 12.07
CA LEU A 790 26.59 15.11 11.28
C LEU A 790 25.77 15.09 9.98
N ALA A 791 26.33 14.49 8.93
CA ALA A 791 25.58 14.16 7.71
C ALA A 791 24.41 13.20 8.02
N CYS A 792 23.32 13.32 7.27
CA CYS A 792 22.05 12.61 7.55
C CYS A 792 22.21 11.08 7.72
N SER A 793 23.09 10.45 6.95
CA SER A 793 23.38 9.01 7.08
C SER A 793 24.08 8.65 8.40
N LYS A 794 25.08 9.43 8.82
CA LYS A 794 25.80 9.27 10.08
C LYS A 794 24.91 9.58 11.28
N PHE A 795 24.15 10.68 11.20
CA PHE A 795 23.17 11.08 12.21
C PHE A 795 22.14 9.97 12.45
N LYS A 796 21.55 9.44 11.37
CA LYS A 796 20.60 8.33 11.42
C LYS A 796 21.15 7.12 12.19
N ASN A 797 22.36 6.69 11.86
CA ASN A 797 22.97 5.53 12.51
C ASN A 797 23.27 5.80 13.98
N PHE A 798 23.82 6.98 14.29
CA PHE A 798 24.12 7.38 15.66
C PHE A 798 22.88 7.37 16.54
N ILE A 799 21.82 8.11 16.17
CA ILE A 799 20.58 8.21 16.95
C ILE A 799 19.97 6.83 17.18
N LYS A 800 19.96 5.99 16.14
CA LYS A 800 19.40 4.64 16.24
C LYS A 800 20.16 3.77 17.25
N LEU A 801 21.49 3.79 17.20
CA LEU A 801 22.35 3.03 18.13
C LEU A 801 22.19 3.52 19.58
N SER A 802 22.13 4.83 19.80
CA SER A 802 21.94 5.41 21.14
C SER A 802 20.57 5.01 21.72
N LEU A 803 19.51 5.08 20.92
CA LEU A 803 18.18 4.67 21.35
C LEU A 803 18.07 3.17 21.63
N TYR A 804 18.83 2.31 20.93
CA TYR A 804 18.91 0.89 21.27
C TYR A 804 19.49 0.65 22.66
N LYS A 805 20.56 1.36 23.03
CA LYS A 805 21.21 1.23 24.36
C LYS A 805 20.28 1.67 25.50
N LYS A 806 19.50 2.73 25.28
CA LYS A 806 18.62 3.31 26.31
C LYS A 806 17.31 2.52 26.46
N GLY A 807 16.63 2.21 25.34
CA GLY A 807 15.42 1.39 25.33
C GLY A 807 14.23 2.01 26.07
N TYR A 808 13.96 3.30 25.87
CA TYR A 808 12.89 4.04 26.56
C TYR A 808 11.51 3.43 26.32
N TYR A 809 10.70 3.21 27.35
CA TYR A 809 9.36 2.64 27.23
C TYR A 809 8.27 3.69 27.00
N ASN A 810 8.53 4.93 27.39
CA ASN A 810 7.64 6.07 27.21
C ASN A 810 8.47 7.34 26.97
N ILE A 811 7.79 8.42 26.58
CA ILE A 811 8.44 9.70 26.26
C ILE A 811 8.97 10.39 27.51
N LYS A 812 8.31 10.23 28.66
CA LYS A 812 8.73 10.84 29.93
C LYS A 812 10.14 10.37 30.31
N GLU A 813 10.43 9.07 30.21
CA GLU A 813 11.78 8.54 30.46
C GLU A 813 12.87 9.19 29.61
N PHE A 814 12.59 9.51 28.34
CA PHE A 814 13.54 10.23 27.49
C PHE A 814 13.66 11.71 27.88
N MET A 815 12.55 12.34 28.27
CA MET A 815 12.55 13.74 28.72
C MET A 815 13.23 13.92 30.08
N ASP A 816 13.22 12.91 30.94
CA ASP A 816 13.87 12.93 32.26
C ASP A 816 15.35 12.48 32.20
N ASP A 817 15.78 11.84 31.10
CA ASP A 817 17.19 11.47 30.92
C ASP A 817 18.06 12.71 30.63
N ASN A 818 18.97 13.01 31.54
CA ASN A 818 19.94 14.11 31.44
C ASN A 818 21.08 13.83 30.46
N ASN A 819 21.34 12.56 30.13
CA ASN A 819 22.39 12.14 29.20
C ASN A 819 21.86 11.12 28.17
N PRO A 820 20.86 11.47 27.34
CA PRO A 820 20.21 10.51 26.45
C PRO A 820 21.10 10.02 25.29
N TRP A 821 22.23 10.70 25.06
CA TRP A 821 23.14 10.46 23.94
C TRP A 821 24.53 9.94 24.33
N LYS A 822 24.78 9.75 25.64
CA LYS A 822 25.99 9.09 26.14
C LYS A 822 25.82 7.58 26.17
#